data_AF-A0A1X7RDQ3-F1
#
_entry.id   AF-A0A1X7RDQ3-F1
#
_cell.length_a   1.000
_cell.length_b   1.000
_cell.length_c   1.000
_cell.angle_alpha   90.00
_cell.angle_beta   90.00
_cell.angle_gamma   90.00
#
_symmetry.space_group_name_H-M   'P 1'
#
loop_
_entity.id
_entity.type
_entity.pdbx_description
1 polymer ?
#
loop_
_entity_poly.entity_id
_entity_poly.type
_entity_poly.pdbx_seq_one_letter_code
_entity_poly.pdbx_strand_id
1 'polypeptide(L)'
;MENGTMTTNPLEPSEALEHKPSADSLNHPQSEILPGDSAVTKAEKVERHGAVGEDMNGDHLDDDAPRKRVKVEHDPVADSIATPSASERQKGIAPIKKEFLVDVKTTDNRSQYDDDAAEAGGKAEQGKAAGRGGQKTKGGQNKSRNFGSSRDAISLCRSREAANEFAKTVCPFDPTCKHEHDIRKYLKDGKREDLSTFNGMCPIFETKGQCGAGWRCRFAGSHSKERELEDGRKELVQLVKKDGEVVVREGEAVGSNDWKDDENTAGIVNVVDNKDKITLRKKKYDLPKSDQLMKWYNLQYDIENGKADKQDDRADYIEPPLRPSEKRRIYYGPETPVLAPLTTQGNLPFRRLAVELGAQITWSEMAMGMPLLQGDKGEWALMKAHESEMAPPAFSPKNVVRDYDNGKDFRFGAQIAANKPWLAMKTAEVLTDLCPRLRAIDLNCGCPIDLVCNQGAGSQLLDAHGKLEKMLRGMNTVSKEVPITVKIRMGIRDKQPTAVKLCKRLILGDDLGPAGVAAITLHGRSRQQRYTKDADWEYIAECASLVKNLRAERDDVTDTTREPDARDLPASNDGMPYFCGNGDVLSHVDYNNHMEHAGVDSCMIGRGALVKPWLFEEISSNQYLDKSATERLGYIEKFVRNGLEYWGSDEIGVGTTRRFLLEWLSFTCRYVPIGLLEHLPPKFGDRPPAYRGRNELETLLASGNYKDWIAISEMFLGKAHENFNFQPKHKSNSYEIQAEG
;
A
#
# COMPACT_ATOMS: atom_id res chain seq x y z
N MET A 1 23.86 23.04 -19.23
CA MET A 1 23.27 24.04 -18.33
C MET A 1 22.28 24.84 -19.16
N GLU A 2 20.99 24.59 -18.99
CA GLU A 2 19.90 25.49 -19.38
C GLU A 2 18.65 24.94 -18.68
N ASN A 3 18.21 25.67 -17.65
CA ASN A 3 17.04 25.33 -16.83
C ASN A 3 15.78 25.77 -17.59
N GLY A 4 14.99 24.81 -18.06
CA GLY A 4 13.64 25.06 -18.57
C GLY A 4 12.67 25.28 -17.41
N THR A 5 12.33 26.55 -17.16
CA THR A 5 11.23 26.95 -16.27
C THR A 5 9.90 26.44 -16.81
N MET A 6 9.26 25.52 -16.07
CA MET A 6 7.88 25.13 -16.30
C MET A 6 6.96 26.33 -15.99
N THR A 7 6.17 26.74 -16.98
CA THR A 7 5.15 27.77 -16.86
C THR A 7 3.99 27.25 -16.02
N THR A 8 3.81 27.84 -14.84
CA THR A 8 2.63 27.70 -13.96
C THR A 8 1.39 28.28 -14.64
N ASN A 9 0.26 27.58 -14.60
CA ASN A 9 -1.02 28.11 -15.07
C ASN A 9 -1.71 28.97 -14.00
N PRO A 10 -2.49 30.00 -14.38
CA PRO A 10 -2.88 31.08 -13.50
C PRO A 10 -4.19 30.75 -12.80
N LEU A 11 -4.15 30.57 -11.49
CA LEU A 11 -5.26 31.00 -10.65
C LEU A 11 -4.80 32.34 -10.07
N GLU A 12 -5.40 33.43 -10.54
CA GLU A 12 -5.18 34.72 -9.90
C GLU A 12 -5.60 34.62 -8.43
N PRO A 13 -4.77 35.07 -7.47
CA PRO A 13 -5.05 34.93 -6.03
C PRO A 13 -6.30 35.69 -5.52
N SER A 14 -7.06 36.35 -6.38
CA SER A 14 -8.10 37.31 -6.02
C SER A 14 -9.54 36.93 -6.42
N GLU A 15 -9.79 35.79 -7.07
CA GLU A 15 -11.17 35.37 -7.34
C GLU A 15 -11.78 34.67 -6.12
N ALA A 16 -12.68 35.39 -5.44
CA ALA A 16 -13.51 34.84 -4.37
C ALA A 16 -14.55 33.87 -4.95
N LEU A 17 -14.66 32.69 -4.35
CA LEU A 17 -15.71 31.72 -4.66
C LEU A 17 -17.08 32.26 -4.22
N GLU A 18 -17.90 32.73 -5.15
CA GLU A 18 -19.24 33.25 -4.85
C GLU A 18 -20.23 32.14 -4.44
N HIS A 19 -20.76 32.25 -3.22
CA HIS A 19 -21.89 31.46 -2.74
C HIS A 19 -23.16 32.32 -2.82
N LYS A 20 -24.11 31.99 -3.70
CA LYS A 20 -25.42 32.68 -3.77
C LYS A 20 -26.43 32.05 -2.80
N PRO A 21 -27.04 32.82 -1.87
CA PRO A 21 -28.15 32.34 -1.06
C PRO A 21 -29.50 32.74 -1.69
N SER A 22 -30.47 31.82 -1.74
CA SER A 22 -31.86 32.13 -2.11
C SER A 22 -32.63 32.61 -0.89
N ALA A 23 -33.29 33.76 -1.03
CA ALA A 23 -34.20 34.34 -0.06
C ALA A 23 -35.52 33.56 0.00
N ASP A 24 -35.95 33.20 1.21
CA ASP A 24 -37.33 33.29 1.70
C ASP A 24 -37.37 32.72 3.13
N SER A 25 -37.20 33.60 4.11
CA SER A 25 -37.62 33.36 5.49
C SER A 25 -38.75 34.35 5.78
N LEU A 26 -39.84 33.88 6.40
CA LEU A 26 -40.71 34.61 7.33
C LEU A 26 -41.95 33.74 7.63
N ASN A 27 -41.93 33.06 8.78
CA ASN A 27 -43.00 33.06 9.79
C ASN A 27 -42.79 31.91 10.80
N HIS A 28 -42.37 32.27 12.01
CA HIS A 28 -42.61 31.46 13.20
C HIS A 28 -44.10 31.57 13.60
N PRO A 29 -44.65 30.51 14.23
CA PRO A 29 -44.96 30.68 15.65
C PRO A 29 -44.52 29.49 16.51
N GLN A 30 -44.23 29.82 17.77
CA GLN A 30 -43.87 28.93 18.88
C GLN A 30 -45.00 27.95 19.26
N SER A 31 -44.62 26.75 19.71
CA SER A 31 -45.30 26.01 20.80
C SER A 31 -44.30 25.02 21.43
N GLU A 32 -43.84 25.35 22.62
CA GLU A 32 -44.20 24.75 23.93
C GLU A 32 -43.33 23.56 24.33
N ILE A 33 -42.52 23.83 25.34
CA ILE A 33 -41.72 22.89 26.13
C ILE A 33 -42.67 22.09 27.01
N LEU A 34 -42.56 20.76 27.00
CA LEU A 34 -43.03 19.92 28.12
C LEU A 34 -41.93 18.93 28.56
N PRO A 35 -41.76 18.71 29.89
CA PRO A 35 -40.65 17.98 30.49
C PRO A 35 -40.99 16.53 30.90
N GLY A 36 -39.96 15.69 31.06
CA GLY A 36 -40.00 14.33 31.62
C GLY A 36 -39.86 13.26 30.53
N ASP A 37 -38.96 12.27 30.59
CA ASP A 37 -38.42 11.56 31.73
C ASP A 37 -36.93 11.23 31.59
N SER A 38 -36.21 11.53 32.66
CA SER A 38 -34.87 11.08 32.97
C SER A 38 -34.92 9.75 33.74
N ALA A 39 -34.27 8.71 33.23
CA ALA A 39 -33.87 7.55 34.04
C ALA A 39 -32.48 7.08 33.63
N VAL A 40 -31.51 7.49 34.45
CA VAL A 40 -30.12 7.04 34.47
C VAL A 40 -30.04 5.83 35.39
N THR A 41 -29.42 4.73 34.97
CA THR A 41 -28.79 3.80 35.92
C THR A 41 -27.38 3.43 35.46
N LYS A 42 -26.44 3.81 36.33
CA LYS A 42 -25.04 3.35 36.39
C LYS A 42 -25.01 1.89 36.82
N ALA A 43 -24.10 1.10 36.25
CA ALA A 43 -23.60 -0.09 36.91
C ALA A 43 -22.10 -0.24 36.67
N GLU A 44 -21.43 -0.59 37.77
CA GLU A 44 -20.11 -1.21 37.93
C GLU A 44 -18.87 -0.33 38.08
N LYS A 45 -18.66 0.07 39.34
CA LYS A 45 -17.34 0.04 39.99
C LYS A 45 -17.46 -0.64 41.37
N VAL A 46 -16.63 -1.68 41.55
CA VAL A 46 -15.93 -2.09 42.79
C VAL A 46 -16.77 -2.63 43.95
N GLU A 47 -16.49 -3.87 44.36
CA GLU A 47 -16.02 -4.14 45.73
C GLU A 47 -15.36 -5.53 45.87
N ARG A 48 -14.19 -5.53 46.53
CA ARG A 48 -13.44 -6.67 47.06
C ARG A 48 -13.49 -6.57 48.59
N HIS A 49 -13.67 -7.73 49.23
CA HIS A 49 -13.55 -8.06 50.68
C HIS A 49 -14.72 -7.60 51.58
N GLY A 50 -15.33 -8.40 52.47
CA GLY A 50 -15.19 -9.80 52.88
C GLY A 50 -15.94 -10.03 54.22
N ALA A 51 -16.48 -11.24 54.48
CA ALA A 51 -16.86 -11.85 55.78
C ALA A 51 -17.52 -13.22 55.50
N VAL A 52 -16.84 -14.38 55.63
CA VAL A 52 -16.70 -15.30 56.79
C VAL A 52 -18.02 -15.83 57.38
N GLY A 53 -18.18 -17.16 57.31
CA GLY A 53 -19.17 -17.98 58.03
C GLY A 53 -18.92 -19.48 57.80
N GLU A 54 -18.22 -20.09 58.77
CA GLU A 54 -18.16 -21.49 59.25
C GLU A 54 -18.27 -22.70 58.28
N ASP A 55 -17.21 -23.53 58.21
CA ASP A 55 -17.26 -24.91 58.76
C ASP A 55 -15.87 -25.59 58.76
N MET A 56 -15.68 -26.48 59.74
CA MET A 56 -14.40 -27.02 60.23
C MET A 56 -13.81 -28.20 59.44
N ASN A 57 -12.47 -28.26 59.34
CA ASN A 57 -11.60 -29.31 59.94
C ASN A 57 -10.14 -29.12 59.50
N GLY A 58 -9.21 -29.26 60.46
CA GLY A 58 -7.80 -28.86 60.34
C GLY A 58 -6.82 -29.95 59.92
N ASP A 59 -5.58 -29.53 59.65
CA ASP A 59 -4.37 -30.05 60.29
C ASP A 59 -3.16 -29.14 59.99
N HIS A 60 -2.21 -29.10 60.92
CA HIS A 60 -1.04 -28.21 61.00
C HIS A 60 0.09 -28.51 59.98
N LEU A 61 0.88 -27.48 59.59
CA LEU A 61 2.33 -27.29 59.95
C LEU A 61 3.10 -26.36 58.97
N ASP A 62 3.72 -25.34 59.57
CA ASP A 62 4.98 -24.61 59.31
C ASP A 62 5.27 -23.74 58.05
N ASP A 63 5.61 -22.48 58.40
CA ASP A 63 6.16 -21.35 57.65
C ASP A 63 7.66 -21.50 57.30
N ASP A 64 8.08 -20.93 56.15
CA ASP A 64 9.26 -20.04 56.12
C ASP A 64 9.42 -19.30 54.77
N ALA A 65 9.32 -17.96 54.77
CA ALA A 65 9.89 -17.07 53.74
C ALA A 65 10.04 -15.61 54.22
N PRO A 66 11.23 -14.97 54.12
CA PRO A 66 11.42 -13.57 54.52
C PRO A 66 11.60 -12.55 53.36
N ARG A 67 11.02 -11.37 53.61
CA ARG A 67 11.54 -9.98 53.44
C ARG A 67 11.43 -9.22 52.11
N LYS A 68 10.57 -8.19 52.15
CA LYS A 68 10.58 -6.93 51.37
C LYS A 68 11.74 -6.00 51.81
N ARG A 69 12.23 -5.16 50.89
CA ARG A 69 13.05 -3.97 51.19
C ARG A 69 12.30 -2.68 50.84
N VAL A 70 12.61 -1.66 51.64
CA VAL A 70 11.91 -0.40 51.94
C VAL A 70 12.28 0.72 50.98
N LYS A 71 11.35 1.66 50.75
CA LYS A 71 11.55 2.93 50.04
C LYS A 71 11.52 4.07 51.09
N VAL A 72 12.48 4.99 51.04
CA VAL A 72 12.62 6.11 52.00
C VAL A 72 12.15 7.41 51.32
N GLU A 73 11.34 8.18 52.06
CA GLU A 73 10.85 9.51 51.70
C GLU A 73 11.76 10.61 52.27
N HIS A 74 11.85 11.75 51.57
CA HIS A 74 12.22 13.02 52.17
C HIS A 74 11.50 14.17 51.46
N ASP A 75 10.96 15.08 52.27
CA ASP A 75 10.07 16.19 51.92
C ASP A 75 10.85 17.55 51.88
N PRO A 76 10.21 18.68 51.48
CA PRO A 76 10.80 19.73 50.64
C PRO A 76 11.25 21.01 51.39
N VAL A 77 11.84 21.99 50.68
CA VAL A 77 11.56 23.46 50.76
C VAL A 77 12.50 24.30 49.85
N ALA A 78 11.91 25.36 49.26
CA ALA A 78 12.45 26.65 48.76
C ALA A 78 12.72 26.89 47.25
N ASP A 79 11.73 27.57 46.63
CA ASP A 79 11.76 28.84 45.87
C ASP A 79 12.42 28.98 44.48
N SER A 80 11.55 28.84 43.48
CA SER A 80 11.16 29.83 42.45
C SER A 80 12.23 30.64 41.68
N ILE A 81 12.41 30.29 40.40
CA ILE A 81 12.20 31.21 39.26
C ILE A 81 11.42 30.43 38.19
N ALA A 82 10.12 30.69 38.09
CA ALA A 82 9.26 30.09 37.06
C ALA A 82 9.38 30.88 35.76
N THR A 83 10.09 30.32 34.78
CA THR A 83 9.82 30.61 33.36
C THR A 83 8.40 30.13 33.01
N PRO A 84 7.63 30.84 32.18
CA PRO A 84 6.27 30.44 31.84
C PRO A 84 6.29 29.05 31.19
N SER A 85 5.60 28.11 31.83
CA SER A 85 5.57 26.70 31.48
C SER A 85 5.06 26.47 30.05
N ALA A 86 5.84 25.76 29.25
CA ALA A 86 5.34 25.07 28.06
C ALA A 86 4.16 24.18 28.48
N SER A 87 2.99 24.31 27.85
CA SER A 87 1.84 23.46 28.15
C SER A 87 2.22 21.99 27.93
N GLU A 88 2.01 21.15 28.94
CA GLU A 88 2.30 19.73 28.83
C GLU A 88 1.52 19.10 27.67
N ARG A 89 2.24 18.43 26.77
CA ARG A 89 1.70 17.80 25.56
C ARG A 89 0.64 16.76 25.91
N GLN A 90 -0.60 16.98 25.47
CA GLN A 90 -1.70 16.03 25.69
C GLN A 90 -1.56 14.81 24.78
N LYS A 91 -1.54 13.61 25.36
CA LYS A 91 -1.39 12.35 24.61
C LYS A 91 -2.58 12.15 23.66
N GLY A 92 -2.28 11.91 22.37
CA GLY A 92 -3.28 11.60 21.35
C GLY A 92 -3.91 12.81 20.66
N ILE A 93 -3.49 14.04 21.02
CA ILE A 93 -3.91 15.27 20.37
C ILE A 93 -2.69 15.93 19.73
N ALA A 94 -2.81 16.32 18.45
CA ALA A 94 -1.74 17.03 17.78
C ALA A 94 -1.60 18.42 18.40
N PRO A 95 -0.38 18.82 18.80
CA PRO A 95 -0.15 20.09 19.46
C PRO A 95 -0.17 21.21 18.40
N ILE A 96 -1.35 21.74 18.10
CA ILE A 96 -1.54 22.83 17.14
C ILE A 96 -1.56 24.15 17.89
N LYS A 97 -0.85 25.16 17.36
CA LYS A 97 -0.78 26.49 17.97
C LYS A 97 -2.17 27.11 18.12
N LYS A 98 -2.40 27.76 19.26
CA LYS A 98 -3.72 28.27 19.66
C LYS A 98 -4.40 29.16 18.64
N GLU A 99 -3.66 29.95 17.86
CA GLU A 99 -4.20 30.84 16.84
C GLU A 99 -4.87 30.14 15.65
N PHE A 100 -4.56 28.85 15.42
CA PHE A 100 -5.17 28.05 14.35
C PHE A 100 -6.33 27.17 14.85
N LEU A 101 -6.52 27.07 16.17
CA LEU A 101 -7.60 26.26 16.75
C LEU A 101 -8.95 26.95 16.55
N VAL A 102 -9.96 26.17 16.18
CA VAL A 102 -11.34 26.64 16.08
C VAL A 102 -12.04 26.41 17.43
N ASP A 103 -12.68 27.45 17.99
CA ASP A 103 -13.42 27.34 19.27
C ASP A 103 -14.75 26.61 19.03
N VAL A 104 -14.73 25.28 19.14
CA VAL A 104 -15.91 24.43 18.95
C VAL A 104 -16.64 24.28 20.29
N LYS A 105 -17.31 25.33 20.77
CA LYS A 105 -18.04 25.32 22.06
C LYS A 105 -19.39 24.59 22.06
N THR A 106 -19.82 23.96 20.96
CA THR A 106 -21.13 23.30 20.87
C THR A 106 -21.20 22.04 20.00
N THR A 107 -20.08 21.45 19.57
CA THR A 107 -20.10 20.11 18.97
C THR A 107 -18.91 19.30 19.48
N ASP A 108 -19.20 18.25 20.25
CA ASP A 108 -18.22 17.28 20.74
C ASP A 108 -17.78 16.37 19.57
N ASN A 109 -17.25 16.97 18.50
CA ASN A 109 -16.88 16.30 17.25
C ASN A 109 -15.41 15.88 17.29
N ARG A 110 -15.10 14.92 18.15
CA ARG A 110 -13.89 14.12 17.98
C ARG A 110 -14.08 13.26 16.74
N SER A 111 -13.38 13.59 15.65
CA SER A 111 -13.27 12.71 14.49
C SER A 111 -12.56 11.41 14.91
N GLN A 112 -13.33 10.40 15.31
CA GLN A 112 -12.79 9.10 15.71
C GLN A 112 -12.45 8.31 14.44
N TYR A 113 -11.19 8.39 14.01
CA TYR A 113 -10.69 7.58 12.90
C TYR A 113 -10.47 6.14 13.40
N ASP A 114 -11.28 5.19 12.94
CA ASP A 114 -11.04 3.76 13.17
C ASP A 114 -9.94 3.27 12.22
N ASP A 115 -8.68 3.39 12.66
CA ASP A 115 -7.51 2.91 11.91
C ASP A 115 -7.50 1.39 11.70
N ASP A 116 -8.24 0.63 12.51
CA ASP A 116 -8.31 -0.82 12.37
C ASP A 116 -9.27 -1.24 11.24
N ALA A 117 -10.22 -0.40 10.85
CA ALA A 117 -11.16 -0.66 9.75
C ALA A 117 -10.47 -0.89 8.39
N ALA A 118 -9.27 -0.32 8.18
CA ALA A 118 -8.48 -0.57 6.97
C ALA A 118 -8.06 -2.04 6.82
N GLU A 119 -7.88 -2.76 7.93
CA GLU A 119 -7.42 -4.16 8.00
C GLU A 119 -8.46 -5.10 8.66
N ALA A 120 -9.63 -4.57 9.04
CA ALA A 120 -10.71 -5.34 9.65
C ALA A 120 -11.49 -6.07 8.55
N GLY A 121 -10.99 -7.24 8.17
CA GLY A 121 -11.84 -8.25 7.53
C GLY A 121 -12.79 -8.84 8.57
N GLY A 122 -13.89 -8.15 8.90
CA GLY A 122 -15.08 -8.65 9.60
C GLY A 122 -14.85 -9.31 10.97
N LYS A 123 -15.23 -8.63 12.05
CA LYS A 123 -15.53 -9.29 13.33
C LYS A 123 -16.73 -10.22 13.14
N ALA A 124 -16.51 -11.52 13.03
CA ALA A 124 -17.57 -12.51 13.21
C ALA A 124 -17.74 -12.73 14.71
N GLU A 125 -18.86 -12.27 15.28
CA GLU A 125 -19.33 -12.79 16.57
C GLU A 125 -19.58 -14.30 16.43
N GLN A 126 -19.05 -15.06 17.37
CA GLN A 126 -19.27 -16.50 17.46
C GLN A 126 -20.74 -16.78 17.84
N GLY A 127 -21.58 -16.94 16.83
CA GLY A 127 -22.90 -17.56 16.96
C GLY A 127 -22.83 -19.05 16.63
N LYS A 128 -23.36 -19.86 17.56
CA LYS A 128 -23.39 -21.34 17.56
C LYS A 128 -23.70 -21.97 16.19
N ALA A 129 -23.01 -23.08 15.91
CA ALA A 129 -23.25 -23.93 14.74
C ALA A 129 -24.72 -24.34 14.63
N ALA A 130 -25.35 -24.07 13.48
CA ALA A 130 -26.65 -24.60 13.13
C ALA A 130 -26.62 -25.20 11.71
N GLY A 131 -27.37 -26.29 11.55
CA GLY A 131 -27.29 -27.29 10.49
C GLY A 131 -27.55 -26.84 9.05
N ARG A 132 -27.34 -27.82 8.16
CA ARG A 132 -27.59 -27.78 6.70
C ARG A 132 -28.94 -27.12 6.38
N GLY A 133 -28.88 -25.97 5.69
CA GLY A 133 -30.05 -25.22 5.23
C GLY A 133 -29.98 -23.69 5.37
N GLY A 134 -28.86 -23.12 5.84
CA GLY A 134 -28.73 -21.69 6.16
C GLY A 134 -28.63 -20.74 4.95
N GLN A 135 -29.39 -19.64 5.02
CA GLN A 135 -29.31 -18.47 4.14
C GLN A 135 -27.88 -17.95 3.97
N LYS A 136 -27.58 -17.41 2.77
CA LYS A 136 -26.33 -16.72 2.44
C LYS A 136 -25.94 -15.75 3.55
N THR A 137 -24.88 -16.07 4.28
CA THR A 137 -24.27 -15.17 5.25
C THR A 137 -23.81 -13.89 4.55
N LYS A 138 -24.09 -12.73 5.16
CA LYS A 138 -23.62 -11.42 4.68
C LYS A 138 -22.09 -11.46 4.61
N GLY A 139 -21.56 -11.29 3.39
CA GLY A 139 -20.13 -11.28 3.12
C GLY A 139 -19.40 -10.15 3.87
N GLY A 140 -18.08 -10.29 4.01
CA GLY A 140 -17.24 -9.34 4.77
C GLY A 140 -17.39 -7.88 4.35
N GLN A 141 -17.12 -6.96 5.28
CA GLN A 141 -17.35 -5.51 5.21
C GLN A 141 -16.89 -4.81 3.91
N ASN A 142 -15.89 -5.32 3.20
CA ASN A 142 -15.40 -4.72 1.96
C ASN A 142 -16.18 -5.14 0.68
N LYS A 143 -17.00 -6.20 0.71
CA LYS A 143 -17.89 -6.53 -0.42
C LYS A 143 -19.18 -5.69 -0.47
N SER A 144 -19.39 -4.84 0.54
CA SER A 144 -20.61 -4.05 0.73
C SER A 144 -20.51 -2.62 0.17
N ARG A 145 -19.32 -2.14 -0.18
CA ARG A 145 -19.13 -0.78 -0.74
C ARG A 145 -19.31 -0.82 -2.26
N ASN A 146 -20.35 -0.15 -2.75
CA ASN A 146 -20.59 0.05 -4.17
C ASN A 146 -20.19 1.48 -4.53
N PHE A 147 -19.19 1.63 -5.40
CA PHE A 147 -18.69 2.94 -5.82
C PHE A 147 -19.45 3.51 -7.03
N GLY A 148 -20.43 2.76 -7.54
CA GLY A 148 -21.00 2.97 -8.86
C GLY A 148 -20.00 2.58 -9.96
N SER A 149 -20.48 2.52 -11.20
CA SER A 149 -19.61 2.43 -12.37
C SER A 149 -19.99 3.55 -13.32
N SER A 150 -19.01 4.36 -13.70
CA SER A 150 -19.16 5.32 -14.79
C SER A 150 -18.80 4.63 -16.11
N ARG A 151 -19.75 4.62 -17.03
CA ARG A 151 -19.57 4.15 -18.41
C ARG A 151 -20.20 5.16 -19.33
N ASP A 152 -19.72 5.22 -20.56
CA ASP A 152 -20.38 5.98 -21.61
C ASP A 152 -21.82 5.46 -21.80
N ALA A 153 -22.73 6.38 -22.13
CA ALA A 153 -24.13 6.06 -22.42
C ALA A 153 -24.24 5.11 -23.62
N ILE A 154 -23.36 5.28 -24.60
CA ILE A 154 -23.19 4.40 -25.76
C ILE A 154 -21.73 3.97 -25.80
N SER A 155 -21.46 2.67 -25.91
CA SER A 155 -20.08 2.18 -26.02
C SER A 155 -19.63 2.13 -27.48
N LEU A 156 -18.53 2.82 -27.79
CA LEU A 156 -17.88 2.77 -29.10
C LEU A 156 -17.28 1.37 -29.37
N CYS A 157 -17.36 0.92 -30.61
CA CYS A 157 -16.72 -0.32 -31.03
C CYS A 157 -15.19 -0.18 -31.00
N ARG A 158 -14.49 -1.18 -30.46
CA ARG A 158 -13.02 -1.23 -30.39
C ARG A 158 -12.33 -1.04 -31.74
N SER A 159 -12.93 -1.52 -32.84
CA SER A 159 -12.39 -1.30 -34.19
C SER A 159 -12.40 0.17 -34.63
N ARG A 160 -13.19 1.02 -33.97
CA ARG A 160 -13.35 2.44 -34.27
C ARG A 160 -12.61 3.36 -33.29
N GLU A 161 -12.16 2.84 -32.14
CA GLU A 161 -11.54 3.65 -31.07
C GLU A 161 -10.35 4.49 -31.54
N ALA A 162 -9.50 3.91 -32.38
CA ALA A 162 -8.27 4.48 -32.89
C ALA A 162 -8.34 4.92 -34.36
N ALA A 163 -9.50 4.74 -35.01
CA ALA A 163 -9.66 4.89 -36.45
C ALA A 163 -10.12 6.31 -36.82
N ASN A 164 -9.69 6.82 -37.97
CA ASN A 164 -10.30 8.01 -38.57
C ASN A 164 -11.71 7.69 -39.07
N GLU A 165 -12.55 8.71 -39.21
CA GLU A 165 -13.97 8.56 -39.55
C GLU A 165 -14.19 7.79 -40.85
N PHE A 166 -13.43 8.03 -41.91
CA PHE A 166 -13.61 7.34 -43.19
C PHE A 166 -12.66 6.16 -43.40
N ALA A 167 -11.87 5.79 -42.38
CA ALA A 167 -11.02 4.61 -42.45
C ALA A 167 -11.87 3.34 -42.60
N LYS A 168 -11.52 2.49 -43.57
CA LYS A 168 -12.15 1.18 -43.80
C LYS A 168 -11.69 0.20 -42.71
N THR A 169 -12.46 0.11 -41.63
CA THR A 169 -12.16 -0.80 -40.50
C THR A 169 -13.13 -1.97 -40.51
N VAL A 170 -12.62 -3.20 -40.47
CA VAL A 170 -13.45 -4.41 -40.40
C VAL A 170 -13.67 -4.80 -38.94
N CYS A 171 -14.94 -4.86 -38.51
CA CYS A 171 -15.32 -5.38 -37.21
C CYS A 171 -15.61 -6.89 -37.32
N PRO A 172 -14.97 -7.78 -36.53
CA PRO A 172 -15.22 -9.23 -36.58
C PRO A 172 -16.65 -9.64 -36.22
N PHE A 173 -17.39 -8.74 -35.58
CA PHE A 173 -18.74 -9.00 -35.08
C PHE A 173 -19.82 -8.34 -35.95
N ASP A 174 -19.45 -7.66 -37.04
CA ASP A 174 -20.38 -7.06 -37.99
C ASP A 174 -21.19 -8.15 -38.74
N PRO A 175 -22.52 -8.00 -38.94
CA PRO A 175 -23.41 -6.89 -38.57
C PRO A 175 -24.02 -6.99 -37.15
N THR A 176 -23.70 -8.03 -36.38
CA THR A 176 -24.30 -8.33 -35.06
C THR A 176 -23.69 -7.56 -33.88
N CYS A 177 -22.83 -6.58 -34.14
CA CYS A 177 -22.06 -5.93 -33.09
C CYS A 177 -22.94 -5.00 -32.25
N LYS A 178 -22.94 -5.19 -30.93
CA LYS A 178 -23.71 -4.38 -29.96
C LYS A 178 -23.14 -2.98 -29.69
N HIS A 179 -22.01 -2.65 -30.31
CA HIS A 179 -21.27 -1.41 -30.09
C HIS A 179 -21.46 -0.45 -31.26
N GLU A 180 -21.42 0.84 -30.97
CA GLU A 180 -21.63 1.88 -31.98
C GLU A 180 -20.42 1.99 -32.91
N HIS A 181 -20.67 2.14 -34.21
CA HIS A 181 -19.61 2.28 -35.23
C HIS A 181 -19.51 3.72 -35.76
N ASP A 182 -20.58 4.51 -35.61
CA ASP A 182 -20.60 5.94 -35.94
C ASP A 182 -19.92 6.76 -34.82
N ILE A 183 -18.77 7.34 -35.17
CA ILE A 183 -17.96 8.14 -34.24
C ILE A 183 -18.67 9.44 -33.87
N ARG A 184 -19.36 10.11 -34.82
CA ARG A 184 -20.05 11.38 -34.55
C ARG A 184 -21.21 11.16 -33.60
N LYS A 185 -21.99 10.10 -33.82
CA LYS A 185 -23.08 9.70 -32.92
C LYS A 185 -22.56 9.37 -31.51
N TYR A 186 -21.47 8.62 -31.42
CA TYR A 186 -20.83 8.32 -30.13
C TYR A 186 -20.35 9.59 -29.41
N LEU A 187 -19.66 10.50 -30.10
CA LEU A 187 -19.16 11.75 -29.47
C LEU A 187 -20.28 12.68 -29.01
N LYS A 188 -21.43 12.67 -29.69
CA LYS A 188 -22.57 13.53 -29.37
C LYS A 188 -23.46 12.96 -28.26
N ASP A 189 -23.85 11.70 -28.40
CA ASP A 189 -24.92 11.09 -27.60
C ASP A 189 -24.39 10.02 -26.63
N GLY A 190 -23.18 9.51 -26.86
CA GLY A 190 -22.61 8.39 -26.10
C GLY A 190 -21.64 8.82 -25.01
N LYS A 191 -20.66 9.63 -25.40
CA LYS A 191 -19.54 10.06 -24.56
C LYS A 191 -19.91 11.29 -23.75
N ARG A 192 -19.41 11.38 -22.52
CA ARG A 192 -19.47 12.63 -21.74
C ARG A 192 -18.56 13.70 -22.34
N GLU A 193 -18.89 14.96 -22.06
CA GLU A 193 -18.11 16.13 -22.49
C GLU A 193 -16.62 15.99 -22.17
N ASP A 194 -15.78 16.55 -23.03
CA ASP A 194 -14.35 16.60 -22.78
C ASP A 194 -14.03 17.49 -21.58
N LEU A 195 -13.02 17.09 -20.83
CA LEU A 195 -12.52 17.81 -19.68
C LEU A 195 -11.71 19.02 -20.16
N SER A 196 -11.99 20.18 -19.56
CA SER A 196 -11.21 21.41 -19.75
C SER A 196 -10.01 21.50 -18.80
N THR A 197 -9.87 20.56 -17.87
CA THR A 197 -8.73 20.49 -16.94
C THR A 197 -7.43 20.29 -17.72
N PHE A 198 -6.29 20.66 -17.11
CA PHE A 198 -4.99 20.64 -17.78
C PHE A 198 -4.95 21.46 -19.10
N ASN A 199 -5.65 22.59 -19.15
CA ASN A 199 -5.80 23.40 -20.37
C ASN A 199 -6.41 22.64 -21.56
N GLY A 200 -7.30 21.68 -21.26
CA GLY A 200 -7.90 20.79 -22.26
C GLY A 200 -6.94 19.79 -22.88
N MET A 201 -5.68 19.72 -22.42
CA MET A 201 -4.66 18.83 -22.97
C MET A 201 -4.70 17.46 -22.30
N CYS A 202 -4.72 16.40 -23.10
CA CYS A 202 -4.61 15.03 -22.59
C CYS A 202 -3.21 14.77 -22.01
N PRO A 203 -3.06 14.42 -20.71
CA PRO A 203 -1.75 14.14 -20.13
C PRO A 203 -1.00 12.97 -20.80
N ILE A 204 -1.76 11.99 -21.32
CA ILE A 204 -1.20 10.84 -22.03
C ILE A 204 -0.63 11.28 -23.39
N PHE A 205 -1.37 12.08 -24.15
CA PHE A 205 -0.91 12.59 -25.45
C PHE A 205 0.25 13.56 -25.31
N GLU A 206 0.23 14.39 -24.27
CA GLU A 206 1.33 15.31 -23.94
C GLU A 206 2.65 14.55 -23.79
N THR A 207 2.63 13.51 -22.95
CA THR A 207 3.81 12.72 -22.58
C THR A 207 4.23 11.72 -23.68
N LYS A 208 3.27 11.01 -24.28
CA LYS A 208 3.54 9.87 -25.18
C LYS A 208 3.39 10.19 -26.65
N GLY A 209 2.79 11.33 -26.99
CA GLY A 209 2.45 11.66 -28.36
C GLY A 209 1.28 10.86 -28.95
N GLN A 210 0.70 9.92 -28.22
CA GLN A 210 -0.46 9.14 -28.67
C GLN A 210 -1.31 8.73 -27.47
N CYS A 211 -2.63 8.74 -27.64
CA CYS A 211 -3.57 8.31 -26.61
C CYS A 211 -4.24 6.98 -27.01
N GLY A 212 -4.03 5.94 -26.19
CA GLY A 212 -4.64 4.63 -26.43
C GLY A 212 -6.17 4.62 -26.32
N ALA A 213 -6.76 5.54 -25.55
CA ALA A 213 -8.21 5.66 -25.43
C ALA A 213 -8.87 6.23 -26.71
N GLY A 214 -8.09 6.88 -27.59
CA GLY A 214 -8.59 7.43 -28.85
C GLY A 214 -9.84 8.30 -28.66
N TRP A 215 -10.92 8.03 -29.40
CA TRP A 215 -12.16 8.80 -29.31
C TRP A 215 -12.86 8.69 -27.94
N ARG A 216 -12.57 7.65 -27.15
CA ARG A 216 -13.11 7.46 -25.79
C ARG A 216 -12.44 8.34 -24.74
N CYS A 217 -11.27 8.90 -25.06
CA CYS A 217 -10.52 9.77 -24.17
C CYS A 217 -11.35 10.98 -23.76
N ARG A 218 -11.46 11.29 -22.46
CA ARG A 218 -12.12 12.50 -21.94
C ARG A 218 -11.36 13.80 -22.26
N PHE A 219 -10.31 13.75 -23.08
CA PHE A 219 -9.53 14.88 -23.58
C PHE A 219 -9.34 14.76 -25.11
N ALA A 220 -10.30 14.14 -25.81
CA ALA A 220 -10.15 13.79 -27.23
C ALA A 220 -9.88 15.01 -28.11
N GLY A 221 -10.44 16.17 -27.77
CA GLY A 221 -10.21 17.43 -28.48
C GLY A 221 -8.73 17.84 -28.59
N SER A 222 -7.88 17.44 -27.64
CA SER A 222 -6.43 17.74 -27.70
C SER A 222 -5.65 16.94 -28.73
N HIS A 223 -6.21 15.80 -29.19
CA HIS A 223 -5.55 14.90 -30.11
C HIS A 223 -6.50 14.39 -31.20
N SER A 224 -7.44 15.25 -31.61
CA SER A 224 -8.29 15.06 -32.76
C SER A 224 -8.56 16.39 -33.45
N LYS A 225 -8.88 16.34 -34.74
CA LYS A 225 -9.33 17.51 -35.49
C LYS A 225 -10.29 17.12 -36.59
N GLU A 226 -11.06 18.08 -37.06
CA GLU A 226 -11.81 17.95 -38.30
C GLU A 226 -10.93 18.46 -39.45
N ARG A 227 -10.80 17.66 -40.51
CA ARG A 227 -10.07 18.01 -41.74
C ARG A 227 -11.04 18.02 -42.91
N GLU A 228 -10.92 19.01 -43.77
CA GLU A 228 -11.63 19.06 -45.04
C GLU A 228 -10.82 18.31 -46.12
N LEU A 229 -11.48 17.41 -46.83
CA LEU A 229 -10.94 16.66 -47.95
C LEU A 229 -11.11 17.45 -49.26
N GLU A 230 -10.37 17.07 -50.30
CA GLU A 230 -10.41 17.71 -51.63
C GLU A 230 -11.81 17.65 -52.28
N ASP A 231 -12.65 16.71 -51.85
CA ASP A 231 -14.03 16.54 -52.30
C ASP A 231 -15.06 17.34 -51.47
N GLY A 232 -14.61 18.18 -50.54
CA GLY A 232 -15.44 19.01 -49.67
C GLY A 232 -16.05 18.27 -48.46
N ARG A 233 -15.79 16.96 -48.30
CA ARG A 233 -16.24 16.22 -47.11
C ARG A 233 -15.36 16.53 -45.92
N LYS A 234 -15.99 16.61 -44.74
CA LYS A 234 -15.31 16.82 -43.47
C LYS A 234 -15.10 15.48 -42.77
N GLU A 235 -13.86 15.18 -42.42
CA GLU A 235 -13.46 13.94 -41.77
C GLU A 235 -12.92 14.24 -40.35
N LEU A 236 -13.43 13.50 -39.35
CA LEU A 236 -12.79 13.45 -38.04
C LEU A 236 -11.56 12.55 -38.06
N VAL A 237 -10.42 13.13 -37.72
CA VAL A 237 -9.12 12.44 -37.70
C VAL A 237 -8.45 12.51 -36.33
N GLN A 238 -7.74 11.46 -35.96
CA GLN A 238 -6.90 11.44 -34.76
C GLN A 238 -5.51 11.99 -35.05
N LEU A 239 -4.90 12.57 -34.02
CA LEU A 239 -3.56 13.13 -34.06
C LEU A 239 -2.58 12.24 -33.29
N VAL A 240 -1.35 12.17 -33.78
CA VAL A 240 -0.21 11.52 -33.12
C VAL A 240 1.01 12.43 -33.24
N LYS A 241 1.92 12.41 -32.27
CA LYS A 241 3.24 13.04 -32.41
C LYS A 241 4.20 12.03 -33.05
N LYS A 242 4.75 12.38 -34.20
CA LYS A 242 5.88 11.67 -34.84
C LYS A 242 7.04 12.65 -34.90
N ASP A 243 8.20 12.27 -34.41
CA ASP A 243 9.42 13.09 -34.41
C ASP A 243 9.24 14.49 -33.78
N GLY A 244 8.35 14.61 -32.78
CA GLY A 244 8.03 15.88 -32.11
C GLY A 244 6.94 16.71 -32.80
N GLU A 245 6.54 16.39 -34.02
CA GLU A 245 5.51 17.10 -34.78
C GLU A 245 4.14 16.39 -34.67
N VAL A 246 3.07 17.18 -34.54
CA VAL A 246 1.69 16.67 -34.48
C VAL A 246 1.19 16.43 -35.89
N VAL A 247 1.03 15.16 -36.25
CA VAL A 247 0.56 14.72 -37.57
C VAL A 247 -0.76 13.95 -37.46
N VAL A 248 -1.47 13.83 -38.58
CA VAL A 248 -2.64 12.96 -38.66
C VAL A 248 -2.19 11.51 -38.55
N ARG A 249 -2.93 10.70 -37.79
CA ARG A 249 -2.68 9.27 -37.71
C ARG A 249 -2.96 8.62 -39.07
N GLU A 250 -1.90 8.24 -39.76
CA GLU A 250 -1.95 7.50 -41.02
C GLU A 250 -1.93 5.99 -40.76
N GLY A 251 -2.88 5.25 -41.34
CA GLY A 251 -2.94 3.79 -41.27
C GLY A 251 -4.37 3.25 -41.06
N GLU A 252 -4.68 2.14 -41.72
CA GLU A 252 -5.87 1.34 -41.41
C GLU A 252 -5.83 0.94 -39.93
N ALA A 253 -6.99 0.96 -39.25
CA ALA A 253 -7.05 0.49 -37.86
C ALA A 253 -6.36 -0.86 -37.77
N VAL A 254 -5.49 -1.00 -36.76
CA VAL A 254 -4.75 -2.24 -36.47
C VAL A 254 -5.71 -3.42 -36.71
N GLY A 255 -5.39 -4.22 -37.73
CA GLY A 255 -6.28 -5.29 -38.19
C GLY A 255 -6.72 -6.14 -37.02
N SER A 256 -7.95 -6.64 -37.09
CA SER A 256 -8.64 -7.40 -36.04
C SER A 256 -7.98 -8.72 -35.60
N ASN A 257 -6.71 -8.94 -35.92
CA ASN A 257 -5.90 -10.05 -35.45
C ASN A 257 -4.80 -9.61 -34.48
N ASP A 258 -4.54 -8.30 -34.36
CA ASP A 258 -3.55 -7.73 -33.44
C ASP A 258 -4.27 -6.85 -32.41
N TRP A 259 -5.34 -7.40 -31.80
CA TRP A 259 -5.96 -6.88 -30.57
C TRP A 259 -4.99 -7.03 -29.38
N LYS A 260 -3.72 -6.63 -29.57
CA LYS A 260 -2.72 -6.59 -28.52
C LYS A 260 -3.32 -5.76 -27.40
N ASP A 261 -3.36 -6.41 -26.25
CA ASP A 261 -4.08 -5.97 -25.09
C ASP A 261 -3.79 -4.51 -24.76
N ASP A 262 -4.79 -3.80 -24.22
CA ASP A 262 -4.72 -2.44 -23.64
C ASP A 262 -3.63 -2.28 -22.55
N GLU A 263 -2.80 -3.29 -22.34
CA GLU A 263 -1.77 -3.39 -21.33
C GLU A 263 -0.38 -2.93 -21.81
N ASN A 264 -0.16 -2.70 -23.12
CA ASN A 264 1.09 -2.14 -23.62
C ASN A 264 1.13 -0.60 -23.46
N THR A 265 1.00 -0.16 -22.21
CA THR A 265 1.13 1.24 -21.83
C THR A 265 2.62 1.57 -21.76
N ALA A 266 3.10 2.49 -22.61
CA ALA A 266 4.52 2.88 -22.63
C ALA A 266 5.02 3.24 -21.23
N GLY A 267 6.24 2.82 -20.87
CA GLY A 267 6.82 3.04 -19.54
C GLY A 267 6.38 2.04 -18.46
N ILE A 268 5.42 1.14 -18.74
CA ILE A 268 5.02 0.08 -17.80
C ILE A 268 5.77 -1.22 -18.10
N VAL A 269 6.27 -1.86 -17.06
CA VAL A 269 6.99 -3.14 -17.11
C VAL A 269 6.24 -4.22 -16.33
N ASN A 270 6.70 -5.47 -16.45
CA ASN A 270 6.06 -6.66 -15.85
C ASN A 270 4.60 -6.85 -16.32
N VAL A 271 4.33 -6.47 -17.57
CA VAL A 271 3.04 -6.74 -18.23
C VAL A 271 3.03 -8.18 -18.71
N VAL A 272 2.08 -8.96 -18.20
CA VAL A 272 1.93 -10.39 -18.53
C VAL A 272 0.90 -10.58 -19.63
N ASP A 273 1.23 -11.38 -20.64
CA ASP A 273 0.35 -11.65 -21.77
C ASP A 273 -0.93 -12.39 -21.34
N ASN A 274 -2.04 -12.08 -22.01
CA ASN A 274 -3.30 -12.79 -21.76
C ASN A 274 -3.22 -14.29 -22.03
N LYS A 275 -2.35 -14.73 -22.96
CA LYS A 275 -2.10 -16.15 -23.22
C LYS A 275 -1.58 -16.87 -21.98
N ASP A 276 -0.63 -16.26 -21.26
CA ASP A 276 -0.05 -16.85 -20.05
C ASP A 276 -1.07 -16.83 -18.90
N LYS A 277 -1.80 -15.72 -18.73
CA LYS A 277 -2.94 -15.65 -17.78
C LYS A 277 -3.99 -16.73 -18.05
N ILE A 278 -4.34 -16.99 -19.31
CA ILE A 278 -5.27 -18.07 -19.69
C ILE A 278 -4.68 -19.44 -19.39
N THR A 279 -3.39 -19.64 -19.64
CA THR A 279 -2.69 -20.91 -19.41
C THR A 279 -2.60 -21.23 -17.92
N LEU A 280 -2.31 -20.23 -17.08
CA LEU A 280 -2.40 -20.29 -15.61
C LEU A 280 -3.80 -20.65 -15.15
N ARG A 281 -4.84 -19.95 -15.65
CA ARG A 281 -6.24 -20.23 -15.32
C ARG A 281 -6.67 -21.66 -15.65
N LYS A 282 -6.17 -22.19 -16.77
CA LYS A 282 -6.41 -23.58 -17.21
C LYS A 282 -5.54 -24.59 -16.46
N LYS A 283 -4.65 -24.15 -15.56
CA LYS A 283 -3.66 -24.97 -14.85
C LYS A 283 -2.76 -25.77 -15.79
N LYS A 284 -2.44 -25.18 -16.95
CA LYS A 284 -1.59 -25.77 -17.99
C LYS A 284 -0.22 -25.10 -18.08
N TYR A 285 0.07 -24.15 -17.20
CA TYR A 285 1.36 -23.49 -17.15
C TYR A 285 2.36 -24.45 -16.52
N ASP A 286 3.47 -24.70 -17.21
CA ASP A 286 4.49 -25.64 -16.76
C ASP A 286 5.33 -25.02 -15.65
N LEU A 287 5.55 -25.76 -14.57
CA LEU A 287 6.29 -25.32 -13.38
C LEU A 287 7.26 -26.41 -12.95
N PRO A 288 8.23 -26.75 -13.80
CA PRO A 288 9.07 -27.92 -13.63
C PRO A 288 9.86 -27.88 -12.31
N LYS A 289 10.33 -26.70 -11.88
CA LYS A 289 11.15 -26.60 -10.66
C LYS A 289 10.30 -26.81 -9.40
N SER A 290 9.15 -26.16 -9.32
CA SER A 290 8.22 -26.34 -8.19
C SER A 290 7.65 -27.76 -8.15
N ASP A 291 7.29 -28.33 -9.30
CA ASP A 291 6.71 -29.68 -9.36
C ASP A 291 7.75 -30.74 -8.98
N GLN A 292 9.00 -30.61 -9.43
CA GLN A 292 10.09 -31.49 -9.01
C GLN A 292 10.38 -31.37 -7.51
N LEU A 293 10.49 -30.14 -6.99
CA LEU A 293 10.75 -29.91 -5.57
C LEU A 293 9.60 -30.42 -4.68
N MET A 294 8.36 -30.28 -5.13
CA MET A 294 7.20 -30.83 -4.44
C MET A 294 7.20 -32.36 -4.41
N LYS A 295 7.58 -33.03 -5.51
CA LYS A 295 7.77 -34.48 -5.52
C LYS A 295 8.83 -34.91 -4.50
N TRP A 296 9.97 -34.22 -4.47
CA TRP A 296 11.03 -34.48 -3.50
C TRP A 296 10.55 -34.32 -2.05
N TYR A 297 9.84 -33.24 -1.73
CA TYR A 297 9.31 -33.02 -0.39
C TYR A 297 8.27 -34.06 0.04
N ASN A 298 7.44 -34.54 -0.88
CA ASN A 298 6.46 -35.58 -0.59
C ASN A 298 7.16 -36.92 -0.34
N LEU A 299 8.18 -37.26 -1.13
CA LEU A 299 8.99 -38.45 -0.93
C LEU A 299 9.70 -38.45 0.43
N GLN A 300 10.33 -37.33 0.81
CA GLN A 300 10.94 -37.18 2.14
C GLN A 300 9.92 -37.37 3.27
N TYR A 301 8.73 -36.78 3.13
CA TYR A 301 7.64 -36.97 4.10
C TYR A 301 7.20 -38.44 4.19
N ASP A 302 7.09 -39.14 3.06
CA ASP A 302 6.71 -40.55 3.04
C ASP A 302 7.80 -41.44 3.65
N ILE A 303 9.08 -41.13 3.44
CA ILE A 303 10.21 -41.81 4.11
C ILE A 303 10.17 -41.58 5.63
N GLU A 304 10.00 -40.35 6.09
CA GLU A 304 9.93 -40.00 7.52
C GLU A 304 8.77 -40.69 8.24
N ASN A 305 7.66 -40.93 7.52
CA ASN A 305 6.47 -41.59 8.06
C ASN A 305 6.43 -43.11 7.77
N GLY A 306 7.51 -43.71 7.28
CA GLY A 306 7.60 -45.14 7.00
C GLY A 306 6.67 -45.64 5.89
N LYS A 307 6.25 -44.76 4.99
CA LYS A 307 5.38 -45.05 3.84
C LYS A 307 6.15 -45.32 2.54
N ALA A 308 7.45 -45.03 2.53
CA ALA A 308 8.34 -45.28 1.40
C ALA A 308 9.72 -45.71 1.91
N ASP A 309 10.36 -46.65 1.23
CA ASP A 309 11.73 -47.07 1.53
C ASP A 309 12.74 -46.05 1.00
N LYS A 310 13.88 -45.90 1.69
CA LYS A 310 14.97 -44.96 1.34
C LYS A 310 15.63 -45.21 -0.03
N GLN A 311 15.21 -46.24 -0.77
CA GLN A 311 15.98 -46.84 -1.85
C GLN A 311 15.56 -46.43 -3.26
N ASP A 312 14.44 -45.72 -3.45
CA ASP A 312 14.00 -45.30 -4.79
C ASP A 312 14.30 -43.82 -5.11
N ASP A 313 14.88 -43.63 -6.29
CA ASP A 313 15.13 -42.40 -7.05
C ASP A 313 16.21 -41.42 -6.56
N ARG A 314 17.46 -41.88 -6.60
CA ARG A 314 18.66 -41.02 -6.47
C ARG A 314 19.12 -40.36 -7.77
N ALA A 315 18.47 -40.60 -8.91
CA ALA A 315 19.02 -40.22 -10.20
C ALA A 315 17.98 -39.89 -11.29
N ASP A 316 17.09 -38.92 -11.04
CA ASP A 316 16.35 -38.25 -12.12
C ASP A 316 16.72 -36.77 -12.13
N TYR A 317 17.64 -36.43 -13.05
CA TYR A 317 18.01 -35.11 -13.57
C TYR A 317 17.90 -33.91 -12.59
N ILE A 318 19.03 -33.46 -12.06
CA ILE A 318 19.14 -32.22 -11.28
C ILE A 318 20.09 -31.28 -12.00
N GLU A 319 19.55 -30.28 -12.71
CA GLU A 319 20.29 -29.03 -12.77
C GLU A 319 20.28 -28.47 -11.33
N PRO A 320 21.44 -28.31 -10.68
CA PRO A 320 21.47 -27.86 -9.29
C PRO A 320 20.73 -26.52 -9.20
N PRO A 321 19.70 -26.40 -8.35
CA PRO A 321 18.98 -25.14 -8.23
C PRO A 321 19.94 -24.04 -7.79
N LEU A 322 19.77 -22.83 -8.33
CA LEU A 322 20.52 -21.66 -7.88
C LEU A 322 20.35 -21.53 -6.38
N ARG A 323 21.48 -21.62 -5.68
CA ARG A 323 21.51 -21.58 -4.24
C ARG A 323 21.30 -20.15 -3.77
N PRO A 324 20.82 -19.93 -2.52
CA PRO A 324 20.60 -18.58 -2.01
C PRO A 324 21.78 -17.62 -2.18
N SER A 325 23.01 -18.13 -2.13
CA SER A 325 24.26 -17.36 -2.29
C SER A 325 24.57 -16.94 -3.73
N GLU A 326 24.07 -17.69 -4.71
CA GLU A 326 24.29 -17.48 -6.15
C GLU A 326 23.26 -16.52 -6.76
N LYS A 327 22.26 -16.12 -5.96
CA LYS A 327 21.22 -15.18 -6.40
C LYS A 327 21.79 -13.78 -6.60
N ARG A 328 21.02 -12.97 -7.33
CA ARG A 328 21.34 -11.55 -7.47
C ARG A 328 21.31 -10.87 -6.10
N ARG A 329 22.39 -10.14 -5.81
CA ARG A 329 22.53 -9.37 -4.56
C ARG A 329 21.65 -8.12 -4.58
N ILE A 330 21.11 -7.77 -3.43
CA ILE A 330 20.34 -6.55 -3.19
C ILE A 330 21.01 -5.71 -2.11
N TYR A 331 20.71 -4.42 -2.07
CA TYR A 331 21.29 -3.50 -1.09
C TYR A 331 20.22 -2.85 -0.20
N TYR A 332 20.53 -2.74 1.09
CA TYR A 332 19.86 -1.85 2.03
C TYR A 332 20.93 -1.02 2.75
N GLY A 333 20.70 0.28 2.81
CA GLY A 333 21.51 1.26 3.52
C GLY A 333 20.68 2.44 4.03
N PRO A 334 21.28 3.32 4.87
CA PRO A 334 20.63 4.53 5.38
C PRO A 334 20.00 5.41 4.30
N GLU A 335 20.62 5.48 3.12
CA GLU A 335 20.19 6.22 1.95
C GLU A 335 19.06 5.55 1.16
N THR A 336 18.58 4.37 1.59
CA THR A 336 17.57 3.57 0.87
C THR A 336 16.23 3.47 1.61
N PRO A 337 15.52 4.59 1.90
CA PRO A 337 14.22 4.51 2.55
C PRO A 337 13.23 3.70 1.70
N VAL A 338 12.51 2.79 2.36
CA VAL A 338 11.66 1.78 1.71
C VAL A 338 10.19 2.19 1.82
N LEU A 339 9.46 2.26 0.71
CA LEU A 339 8.00 2.37 0.73
C LEU A 339 7.39 1.00 1.04
N ALA A 340 6.58 0.92 2.09
CA ALA A 340 5.93 -0.32 2.50
C ALA A 340 4.94 -0.84 1.43
N PRO A 341 4.66 -2.15 1.42
CA PRO A 341 3.51 -2.70 0.70
C PRO A 341 2.22 -2.22 1.39
N LEU A 342 1.44 -1.41 0.68
CA LEU A 342 0.25 -0.73 1.20
C LEU A 342 -1.00 -1.25 0.50
N THR A 343 -1.77 -2.14 1.13
CA THR A 343 -3.01 -2.66 0.55
C THR A 343 -3.97 -1.51 0.20
N THR A 344 -4.53 -1.54 -1.01
CA THR A 344 -5.40 -0.51 -1.64
C THR A 344 -4.70 0.78 -2.08
N GLN A 345 -3.53 1.13 -1.56
CA GLN A 345 -2.91 2.45 -1.77
C GLN A 345 -1.49 2.39 -2.36
N GLY A 346 -0.82 1.25 -2.30
CA GLY A 346 0.47 0.98 -2.94
C GLY A 346 0.35 0.73 -4.45
N ASN A 347 -0.62 1.39 -5.09
CA ASN A 347 -0.84 1.31 -6.53
C ASN A 347 0.29 2.03 -7.29
N LEU A 348 0.47 1.68 -8.56
CA LEU A 348 1.57 2.19 -9.40
C LEU A 348 1.64 3.73 -9.43
N PRO A 349 0.53 4.49 -9.60
CA PRO A 349 0.57 5.95 -9.56
C PRO A 349 1.14 6.53 -8.26
N PHE A 350 0.76 5.97 -7.11
CA PHE A 350 1.29 6.41 -5.81
C PHE A 350 2.77 6.05 -5.65
N ARG A 351 3.17 4.83 -6.03
CA ARG A 351 4.59 4.41 -5.94
C ARG A 351 5.48 5.27 -6.83
N ARG A 352 5.02 5.62 -8.04
CA ARG A 352 5.74 6.54 -8.93
C ARG A 352 5.94 7.92 -8.28
N LEU A 353 4.89 8.48 -7.67
CA LEU A 353 4.99 9.73 -6.91
C LEU A 353 6.01 9.61 -5.76
N ALA A 354 5.98 8.51 -5.01
CA ALA A 354 6.93 8.28 -3.92
C ALA A 354 8.38 8.18 -4.41
N VAL A 355 8.62 7.51 -5.55
CA VAL A 355 9.95 7.41 -6.17
C VAL A 355 10.45 8.77 -6.64
N GLU A 356 9.60 9.58 -7.27
CA GLU A 356 9.94 10.97 -7.64
C GLU A 356 10.33 11.81 -6.44
N LEU A 357 9.75 11.53 -5.27
CA LEU A 357 10.03 12.22 -4.01
C LEU A 357 11.15 11.58 -3.19
N GLY A 358 11.84 10.56 -3.71
CA GLY A 358 13.05 10.01 -3.10
C GLY A 358 12.94 8.61 -2.50
N ALA A 359 11.80 7.92 -2.63
CA ALA A 359 11.70 6.51 -2.23
C ALA A 359 12.65 5.65 -3.09
N GLN A 360 13.51 4.86 -2.43
CA GLN A 360 14.55 4.08 -3.13
C GLN A 360 14.16 2.62 -3.35
N ILE A 361 13.25 2.08 -2.54
CA ILE A 361 12.73 0.73 -2.69
C ILE A 361 11.21 0.79 -2.57
N THR A 362 10.50 0.12 -3.49
CA THR A 362 9.04 0.05 -3.50
C THR A 362 8.58 -1.40 -3.54
N TRP A 363 7.42 -1.67 -2.94
CA TRP A 363 6.79 -2.98 -2.97
C TRP A 363 5.43 -2.90 -3.64
N SER A 364 5.04 -3.95 -4.36
CA SER A 364 3.65 -4.14 -4.78
C SER A 364 2.71 -4.13 -3.56
N GLU A 365 1.42 -3.93 -3.80
CA GLU A 365 0.42 -4.35 -2.82
C GLU A 365 0.55 -5.86 -2.55
N MET A 366 0.02 -6.32 -1.41
CA MET A 366 0.06 -7.73 -1.06
C MET A 366 -0.74 -8.55 -2.07
N ALA A 367 -0.04 -9.35 -2.88
CA ALA A 367 -0.66 -10.21 -3.87
C ALA A 367 -0.97 -11.60 -3.31
N MET A 368 -2.18 -12.10 -3.53
CA MET A 368 -2.59 -13.43 -3.12
C MET A 368 -2.05 -14.47 -4.12
N GLY A 369 -1.30 -15.47 -3.64
CA GLY A 369 -0.67 -16.46 -4.52
C GLY A 369 -1.66 -17.27 -5.37
N MET A 370 -2.84 -17.59 -4.82
CA MET A 370 -3.81 -18.42 -5.56
C MET A 370 -4.46 -17.66 -6.74
N PRO A 371 -4.95 -16.41 -6.60
CA PRO A 371 -5.37 -15.59 -7.72
C PRO A 371 -4.29 -15.36 -8.80
N LEU A 372 -3.01 -15.21 -8.43
CA LEU A 372 -1.90 -15.16 -9.39
C LEU A 372 -1.84 -16.45 -10.24
N LEU A 373 -1.84 -17.61 -9.59
CA LEU A 373 -1.86 -18.92 -10.27
C LEU A 373 -3.16 -19.18 -11.07
N GLN A 374 -4.23 -18.46 -10.79
CA GLN A 374 -5.50 -18.53 -11.54
C GLN A 374 -5.55 -17.54 -12.71
N GLY A 375 -4.50 -16.75 -12.94
CA GLY A 375 -4.48 -15.74 -13.99
C GLY A 375 -5.55 -14.67 -13.79
N ASP A 376 -5.79 -14.27 -12.53
CA ASP A 376 -6.70 -13.17 -12.22
C ASP A 376 -6.09 -11.83 -12.65
N LYS A 377 -6.81 -11.10 -13.52
CA LYS A 377 -6.33 -9.82 -14.06
C LYS A 377 -6.11 -8.78 -12.96
N GLY A 378 -6.95 -8.78 -11.93
CA GLY A 378 -6.83 -7.83 -10.82
C GLY A 378 -5.55 -8.05 -10.02
N GLU A 379 -5.19 -9.32 -9.80
CA GLU A 379 -3.99 -9.67 -9.04
C GLU A 379 -2.70 -9.40 -9.85
N TRP A 380 -2.72 -9.74 -11.14
CA TRP A 380 -1.59 -9.48 -12.03
C TRP A 380 -1.34 -7.98 -12.27
N ALA A 381 -2.35 -7.13 -12.10
CA ALA A 381 -2.18 -5.68 -12.14
C ALA A 381 -1.28 -5.16 -10.99
N LEU A 382 -1.16 -5.89 -9.88
CA LEU A 382 -0.31 -5.50 -8.75
C LEU A 382 1.19 -5.66 -9.06
N MET A 383 1.53 -6.55 -10.00
CA MET A 383 2.92 -6.84 -10.40
C MET A 383 3.48 -5.81 -11.39
N LYS A 384 2.61 -4.98 -11.97
CA LYS A 384 3.01 -3.91 -12.89
C LYS A 384 3.82 -2.85 -12.15
N ALA A 385 4.89 -2.39 -12.78
CA ALA A 385 5.72 -1.31 -12.28
C ALA A 385 5.99 -0.29 -13.38
N HIS A 386 6.37 0.93 -12.99
CA HIS A 386 6.81 1.95 -13.92
C HIS A 386 8.33 1.86 -14.16
N GLU A 387 8.82 2.30 -15.32
CA GLU A 387 10.25 2.32 -15.65
C GLU A 387 11.10 3.12 -14.66
N SER A 388 10.51 4.14 -14.01
CA SER A 388 11.18 4.88 -12.92
C SER A 388 11.50 4.00 -11.71
N GLU A 389 10.78 2.89 -11.51
CA GLU A 389 11.06 1.92 -10.46
C GLU A 389 12.13 0.88 -10.87
N MET A 390 12.57 0.90 -12.14
CA MET A 390 13.64 0.04 -12.68
C MET A 390 15.02 0.67 -12.56
N ALA A 391 15.09 1.96 -12.21
CA ALA A 391 16.36 2.60 -11.90
C ALA A 391 17.01 1.93 -10.68
N PRO A 392 18.34 1.94 -10.57
CA PRO A 392 19.00 1.44 -9.38
C PRO A 392 18.67 2.27 -8.13
N PRO A 393 18.60 1.67 -6.92
CA PRO A 393 18.50 2.43 -5.68
C PRO A 393 19.77 3.24 -5.45
N ALA A 394 19.65 4.31 -4.66
CA ALA A 394 20.81 5.07 -4.17
C ALA A 394 21.82 4.12 -3.50
N PHE A 395 23.10 4.34 -3.82
CA PHE A 395 24.18 3.50 -3.35
C PHE A 395 25.40 4.37 -2.99
N SER A 396 25.60 4.52 -1.69
CA SER A 396 26.67 5.30 -1.05
C SER A 396 27.13 4.57 0.23
N PRO A 397 27.52 3.29 0.13
CA PRO A 397 27.77 2.50 1.32
C PRO A 397 29.03 2.99 2.04
N LYS A 398 29.01 2.95 3.37
CA LYS A 398 30.20 3.23 4.18
C LYS A 398 31.27 2.13 4.09
N ASN A 399 30.85 0.90 3.77
CA ASN A 399 31.70 -0.28 3.66
C ASN A 399 31.56 -0.92 2.28
N VAL A 400 32.61 -1.61 1.81
CA VAL A 400 32.58 -2.33 0.53
C VAL A 400 31.51 -3.42 0.57
N VAL A 401 30.59 -3.41 -0.40
CA VAL A 401 29.62 -4.48 -0.64
C VAL A 401 30.17 -5.38 -1.76
N ARG A 402 30.71 -6.53 -1.38
CA ARG A 402 31.33 -7.52 -2.28
C ARG A 402 30.31 -8.05 -3.28
N ASP A 403 30.75 -8.13 -4.54
CA ASP A 403 30.02 -8.70 -5.68
C ASP A 403 28.62 -8.08 -5.91
N TYR A 404 28.37 -6.88 -5.38
CA TYR A 404 27.12 -6.17 -5.60
C TYR A 404 27.18 -5.33 -6.87
N ASP A 405 26.29 -5.65 -7.81
CA ASP A 405 26.07 -4.90 -9.05
C ASP A 405 24.84 -4.01 -8.90
N ASN A 406 25.07 -2.73 -8.58
CA ASN A 406 23.99 -1.76 -8.40
C ASN A 406 23.12 -1.63 -9.64
N GLY A 407 23.68 -1.77 -10.86
CA GLY A 407 22.94 -1.66 -12.11
C GLY A 407 21.89 -2.75 -12.33
N LYS A 408 21.97 -3.86 -11.57
CA LYS A 408 21.00 -4.96 -11.61
C LYS A 408 20.06 -4.96 -10.41
N ASP A 409 20.22 -4.07 -9.44
CA ASP A 409 19.31 -3.94 -8.30
C ASP A 409 18.22 -2.93 -8.63
N PHE A 410 16.99 -3.39 -8.91
CA PHE A 410 15.86 -2.49 -9.20
C PHE A 410 15.25 -1.93 -7.91
N ARG A 411 14.35 -0.94 -7.97
CA ARG A 411 13.62 -0.46 -6.78
C ARG A 411 12.41 -1.32 -6.45
N PHE A 412 11.73 -1.86 -7.46
CA PHE A 412 10.44 -2.53 -7.32
C PHE A 412 10.55 -4.03 -6.97
N GLY A 413 9.98 -4.43 -5.84
CA GLY A 413 9.77 -5.82 -5.45
C GLY A 413 8.29 -6.22 -5.40
N ALA A 414 8.01 -7.53 -5.46
CA ALA A 414 6.66 -8.07 -5.33
C ALA A 414 6.44 -8.68 -3.94
N GLN A 415 5.39 -8.27 -3.22
CA GLN A 415 5.00 -8.95 -1.99
C GLN A 415 3.85 -9.93 -2.25
N ILE A 416 3.99 -11.17 -1.79
CA ILE A 416 2.96 -12.21 -1.90
C ILE A 416 2.48 -12.74 -0.55
N ALA A 417 1.26 -13.28 -0.53
CA ALA A 417 0.70 -14.05 0.58
C ALA A 417 0.40 -15.48 0.15
N ALA A 418 0.88 -16.44 0.93
CA ALA A 418 0.63 -17.87 0.74
C ALA A 418 0.44 -18.58 2.09
N ASN A 419 -0.33 -19.66 2.09
CA ASN A 419 -0.64 -20.46 3.29
C ASN A 419 -0.08 -21.90 3.25
N LYS A 420 0.47 -22.32 2.11
CA LYS A 420 1.02 -23.66 1.89
C LYS A 420 2.35 -23.59 1.13
N PRO A 421 3.31 -24.49 1.42
CA PRO A 421 4.59 -24.54 0.72
C PRO A 421 4.46 -24.59 -0.81
N TRP A 422 3.63 -25.50 -1.34
CA TRP A 422 3.42 -25.63 -2.79
C TRP A 422 2.90 -24.33 -3.43
N LEU A 423 2.06 -23.58 -2.72
CA LEU A 423 1.49 -22.33 -3.22
C LEU A 423 2.57 -21.25 -3.29
N ALA A 424 3.38 -21.14 -2.23
CA ALA A 424 4.49 -20.19 -2.19
C ALA A 424 5.52 -20.46 -3.29
N MET A 425 5.93 -21.73 -3.46
CA MET A 425 6.88 -22.16 -4.49
C MET A 425 6.36 -21.88 -5.91
N LYS A 426 5.16 -22.38 -6.24
CA LYS A 426 4.59 -22.17 -7.58
C LYS A 426 4.39 -20.69 -7.90
N THR A 427 3.97 -19.90 -6.91
CA THR A 427 3.82 -18.44 -7.10
C THR A 427 5.18 -17.80 -7.36
N ALA A 428 6.23 -18.16 -6.61
CA ALA A 428 7.57 -17.62 -6.82
C ALA A 428 8.10 -17.96 -8.22
N GLU A 429 8.00 -19.22 -8.67
CA GLU A 429 8.44 -19.63 -10.01
C GLU A 429 7.71 -18.85 -11.11
N VAL A 430 6.37 -18.80 -11.05
CA VAL A 430 5.53 -18.05 -12.01
C VAL A 430 5.91 -16.57 -12.06
N LEU A 431 6.16 -15.93 -10.92
CA LEU A 431 6.58 -14.53 -10.88
C LEU A 431 7.95 -14.34 -11.53
N THR A 432 8.90 -15.24 -11.30
CA THR A 432 10.24 -15.14 -11.90
C THR A 432 10.30 -15.51 -13.38
N ASP A 433 9.28 -16.20 -13.89
CA ASP A 433 9.11 -16.44 -15.33
C ASP A 433 8.49 -15.24 -16.03
N LEU A 434 7.40 -14.70 -15.46
CA LEU A 434 6.54 -13.72 -16.13
C LEU A 434 6.86 -12.27 -15.75
N CYS A 435 7.65 -12.04 -14.71
CA CYS A 435 8.08 -10.71 -14.26
C CYS A 435 9.61 -10.68 -14.10
N PRO A 436 10.37 -10.60 -15.21
CA PRO A 436 11.83 -10.63 -15.17
C PRO A 436 12.43 -9.40 -14.50
N ARG A 437 11.68 -8.29 -14.37
CA ARG A 437 12.14 -7.06 -13.72
C ARG A 437 11.61 -6.95 -12.30
N LEU A 438 11.88 -7.97 -11.49
CA LEU A 438 11.60 -7.97 -10.06
C LEU A 438 12.90 -7.83 -9.28
N ARG A 439 12.92 -6.89 -8.33
CA ARG A 439 14.00 -6.72 -7.36
C ARG A 439 14.10 -7.92 -6.42
N ALA A 440 12.98 -8.34 -5.87
CA ALA A 440 12.87 -9.41 -4.88
C ALA A 440 11.41 -9.87 -4.78
N ILE A 441 11.19 -11.06 -4.21
CA ILE A 441 9.87 -11.55 -3.82
C ILE A 441 9.80 -11.60 -2.29
N ASP A 442 8.91 -10.81 -1.69
CA ASP A 442 8.68 -10.76 -0.26
C ASP A 442 7.52 -11.65 0.16
N LEU A 443 7.73 -12.52 1.14
CA LEU A 443 6.66 -13.29 1.76
C LEU A 443 6.03 -12.48 2.91
N ASN A 444 4.74 -12.17 2.78
CA ASN A 444 3.98 -11.50 3.83
C ASN A 444 3.69 -12.48 4.98
N CYS A 445 4.36 -12.26 6.11
CA CYS A 445 4.12 -12.94 7.38
C CYS A 445 3.61 -11.98 8.47
N GLY A 446 3.12 -10.80 8.07
CA GLY A 446 2.78 -9.71 8.98
C GLY A 446 1.37 -9.15 8.82
N CYS A 447 0.61 -9.55 7.80
CA CYS A 447 -0.76 -9.09 7.61
C CYS A 447 -1.65 -9.54 8.79
N PRO A 448 -2.34 -8.63 9.50
CA PRO A 448 -3.18 -8.98 10.64
C PRO A 448 -4.64 -9.27 10.27
N ILE A 449 -5.02 -9.13 8.99
CA ILE A 449 -6.40 -9.32 8.50
C ILE A 449 -6.87 -10.74 8.83
N ASP A 450 -8.02 -10.85 9.48
CA ASP A 450 -8.55 -12.14 9.94
C ASP A 450 -8.86 -13.07 8.78
N LEU A 451 -9.37 -12.56 7.65
CA LEU A 451 -9.57 -13.34 6.43
C LEU A 451 -8.30 -14.05 5.96
N VAL A 452 -7.15 -13.38 6.02
CA VAL A 452 -5.86 -13.91 5.58
C VAL A 452 -5.29 -14.86 6.65
N CYS A 453 -5.36 -14.46 7.91
CA CYS A 453 -4.87 -15.26 9.04
C CYS A 453 -5.63 -16.58 9.18
N ASN A 454 -6.96 -16.55 9.04
CA ASN A 454 -7.82 -17.74 9.14
C ASN A 454 -7.56 -18.76 8.02
N GLN A 455 -7.00 -18.32 6.89
CA GLN A 455 -6.55 -19.22 5.82
C GLN A 455 -5.16 -19.82 6.11
N GLY A 456 -4.48 -19.40 7.18
CA GLY A 456 -3.13 -19.83 7.53
C GLY A 456 -2.01 -19.05 6.84
N ALA A 457 -2.29 -17.85 6.34
CA ALA A 457 -1.30 -16.92 5.75
C ALA A 457 -1.09 -15.69 6.66
N GLY A 458 -0.24 -14.75 6.24
CA GLY A 458 0.00 -13.51 6.98
C GLY A 458 0.59 -13.79 8.36
N SER A 459 0.12 -13.08 9.39
CA SER A 459 0.64 -13.20 10.76
C SER A 459 0.50 -14.60 11.36
N GLN A 460 -0.37 -15.46 10.82
CA GLN A 460 -0.50 -16.85 11.29
C GLN A 460 0.76 -17.69 11.01
N LEU A 461 1.60 -17.27 10.06
CA LEU A 461 2.87 -17.94 9.76
C LEU A 461 3.93 -17.76 10.86
N LEU A 462 3.78 -16.74 11.72
CA LEU A 462 4.75 -16.43 12.78
C LEU A 462 4.90 -17.57 13.79
N ASP A 463 3.81 -18.29 14.10
CA ASP A 463 3.84 -19.44 15.02
C ASP A 463 4.05 -20.77 14.28
N ALA A 464 4.04 -20.76 12.93
CA ALA A 464 4.15 -21.96 12.09
C ALA A 464 5.57 -22.13 11.53
N HIS A 465 6.58 -22.11 12.41
CA HIS A 465 8.00 -21.98 12.04
C HIS A 465 8.46 -22.96 10.94
N GLY A 466 8.27 -24.27 11.12
CA GLY A 466 8.71 -25.27 10.13
C GLY A 466 7.99 -25.14 8.78
N LYS A 467 6.74 -24.67 8.77
CA LYS A 467 6.02 -24.39 7.52
C LYS A 467 6.62 -23.16 6.82
N LEU A 468 6.93 -22.11 7.59
CA LEU A 468 7.51 -20.87 7.08
C LEU A 468 8.91 -21.12 6.48
N GLU A 469 9.77 -21.86 7.17
CA GLU A 469 11.10 -22.22 6.64
C GLU A 469 11.00 -23.03 5.35
N LYS A 470 10.12 -24.03 5.32
CA LYS A 470 9.86 -24.84 4.12
C LYS A 470 9.36 -23.98 2.95
N MET A 471 8.54 -22.96 3.21
CA MET A 471 8.13 -21.99 2.18
C MET A 471 9.32 -21.18 1.69
N LEU A 472 10.07 -20.54 2.58
CA LEU A 472 11.15 -19.63 2.21
C LEU A 472 12.29 -20.34 1.46
N ARG A 473 12.65 -21.54 1.91
CA ARG A 473 13.64 -22.39 1.22
C ARG A 473 13.17 -22.82 -0.14
N GLY A 474 11.93 -23.32 -0.22
CA GLY A 474 11.38 -23.72 -1.50
C GLY A 474 11.26 -22.56 -2.48
N MET A 475 10.85 -21.37 -2.01
CA MET A 475 10.84 -20.15 -2.81
C MET A 475 12.24 -19.80 -3.31
N ASN A 476 13.26 -19.90 -2.46
CA ASN A 476 14.65 -19.68 -2.87
C ASN A 476 15.09 -20.65 -3.97
N THR A 477 14.76 -21.94 -3.85
CA THR A 477 15.10 -22.96 -4.86
C THR A 477 14.53 -22.66 -6.25
N VAL A 478 13.30 -22.14 -6.33
CA VAL A 478 12.57 -22.00 -7.60
C VAL A 478 12.63 -20.61 -8.23
N SER A 479 13.01 -19.58 -7.46
CA SER A 479 12.99 -18.16 -7.88
C SER A 479 14.18 -17.69 -8.74
N LYS A 480 14.92 -18.61 -9.39
CA LYS A 480 16.07 -18.28 -10.25
C LYS A 480 17.04 -17.29 -9.56
N GLU A 481 17.39 -16.18 -10.22
CA GLU A 481 18.24 -15.13 -9.67
C GLU A 481 17.54 -14.17 -8.70
N VAL A 482 16.20 -14.20 -8.60
CA VAL A 482 15.44 -13.25 -7.78
C VAL A 482 15.54 -13.65 -6.30
N PRO A 483 16.01 -12.74 -5.42
CA PRO A 483 16.12 -13.02 -3.99
C PRO A 483 14.78 -13.01 -3.28
N ILE A 484 14.69 -13.79 -2.20
CA ILE A 484 13.51 -13.88 -1.34
C ILE A 484 13.71 -13.06 -0.07
N THR A 485 12.72 -12.27 0.30
CA THR A 485 12.69 -11.51 1.56
C THR A 485 11.45 -11.90 2.38
N VAL A 486 11.41 -11.49 3.65
CA VAL A 486 10.26 -11.75 4.50
C VAL A 486 9.90 -10.53 5.34
N LYS A 487 8.59 -10.24 5.43
CA LYS A 487 8.06 -9.20 6.31
C LYS A 487 7.28 -9.82 7.47
N ILE A 488 7.76 -9.61 8.70
CA ILE A 488 7.20 -10.16 9.94
C ILE A 488 6.67 -9.07 10.87
N ARG A 489 6.04 -9.51 11.96
CA ARG A 489 5.63 -8.71 13.13
C ARG A 489 6.34 -9.22 14.37
N MET A 490 6.27 -8.48 15.47
CA MET A 490 6.84 -8.89 16.77
C MET A 490 6.35 -10.27 17.24
N GLY A 491 5.13 -10.67 16.85
CA GLY A 491 4.49 -11.93 17.23
C GLY A 491 2.98 -11.84 17.01
N ILE A 492 2.26 -12.93 17.31
CA ILE A 492 0.79 -12.94 17.20
C ILE A 492 0.13 -12.21 18.39
N ARG A 493 0.63 -12.44 19.60
CA ARG A 493 0.01 -11.96 20.85
C ARG A 493 0.71 -10.72 21.38
N ASP A 494 -0.04 -9.83 22.02
CA ASP A 494 0.53 -8.72 22.78
C ASP A 494 1.31 -9.24 24.00
N LYS A 495 2.40 -8.56 24.35
CA LYS A 495 3.31 -8.92 25.47
C LYS A 495 3.97 -10.31 25.39
N GLN A 496 3.83 -11.03 24.27
CA GLN A 496 4.53 -12.29 24.01
C GLN A 496 5.22 -12.21 22.65
N PRO A 497 6.23 -11.35 22.49
CA PRO A 497 6.91 -11.21 21.22
C PRO A 497 7.80 -12.43 20.96
N THR A 498 7.75 -12.94 19.73
CA THR A 498 8.46 -14.14 19.27
C THR A 498 9.47 -13.86 18.16
N ALA A 499 9.54 -12.61 17.67
CA ALA A 499 10.34 -12.28 16.49
C ALA A 499 11.84 -12.50 16.69
N VAL A 500 12.41 -12.25 17.89
CA VAL A 500 13.84 -12.54 18.17
C VAL A 500 14.16 -14.02 17.90
N LYS A 501 13.35 -14.93 18.43
CA LYS A 501 13.50 -16.38 18.23
C LYS A 501 13.31 -16.75 16.76
N LEU A 502 12.31 -16.14 16.11
CA LEU A 502 12.06 -16.37 14.69
C LEU A 502 13.21 -15.88 13.81
N CYS A 503 13.77 -14.69 14.07
CA CYS A 503 14.91 -14.14 13.33
C CYS A 503 16.13 -15.06 13.46
N LYS A 504 16.46 -15.48 14.69
CA LYS A 504 17.55 -16.44 14.93
C LYS A 504 17.35 -17.72 14.13
N ARG A 505 16.12 -18.24 14.12
CA ARG A 505 15.76 -19.46 13.39
C ARG A 505 15.82 -19.28 11.87
N LEU A 506 15.37 -18.15 11.31
CA LEU A 506 15.48 -17.88 9.87
C LEU A 506 16.93 -17.72 9.41
N ILE A 507 17.78 -17.14 10.25
CA ILE A 507 19.19 -16.86 9.97
C ILE A 507 20.06 -18.10 10.11
N LEU A 508 19.96 -18.81 11.23
CA LEU A 508 20.81 -19.98 11.51
C LEU A 508 20.21 -21.26 10.93
N GLY A 509 18.89 -21.34 10.89
CA GLY A 509 18.18 -22.51 10.40
C GLY A 509 18.04 -23.66 11.38
N ASP A 510 17.78 -24.84 10.82
CA ASP A 510 17.72 -26.14 11.48
C ASP A 510 18.70 -27.12 10.80
N ASP A 511 18.48 -28.43 10.94
CA ASP A 511 19.31 -29.47 10.32
C ASP A 511 19.42 -29.35 8.79
N LEU A 512 18.47 -28.66 8.14
CA LEU A 512 18.49 -28.41 6.70
C LEU A 512 19.28 -27.16 6.33
N GLY A 513 19.83 -26.40 7.29
CA GLY A 513 20.56 -25.14 7.08
C GLY A 513 19.68 -23.88 7.25
N PRO A 514 20.12 -22.69 6.82
CA PRO A 514 19.37 -21.43 6.97
C PRO A 514 18.18 -21.30 6.01
N ALA A 515 17.24 -20.39 6.29
CA ALA A 515 16.12 -20.10 5.36
C ALA A 515 16.58 -19.44 4.04
N GLY A 516 17.74 -18.78 4.07
CA GLY A 516 18.35 -18.13 2.89
C GLY A 516 17.67 -16.83 2.48
N VAL A 517 16.96 -16.14 3.38
CA VAL A 517 16.31 -14.87 3.06
C VAL A 517 17.34 -13.74 2.94
N ALA A 518 17.20 -12.89 1.93
CA ALA A 518 18.12 -11.77 1.68
C ALA A 518 17.86 -10.57 2.60
N ALA A 519 16.62 -10.42 3.09
CA ALA A 519 16.27 -9.38 4.06
C ALA A 519 15.10 -9.82 4.94
N ILE A 520 15.10 -9.34 6.19
CA ILE A 520 14.01 -9.47 7.17
C ILE A 520 13.51 -8.06 7.47
N THR A 521 12.23 -7.80 7.23
CA THR A 521 11.56 -6.57 7.66
C THR A 521 10.72 -6.85 8.90
N LEU A 522 10.98 -6.17 10.01
CA LEU A 522 10.21 -6.32 11.25
C LEU A 522 9.32 -5.11 11.49
N HIS A 523 8.00 -5.33 11.53
CA HIS A 523 7.08 -4.34 12.06
C HIS A 523 7.02 -4.40 13.59
N GLY A 524 7.30 -3.29 14.25
CA GLY A 524 7.37 -3.13 15.72
C GLY A 524 6.01 -3.22 16.43
N ARG A 525 5.07 -4.02 15.91
CA ARG A 525 3.82 -4.33 16.59
C ARG A 525 3.50 -5.82 16.46
N SER A 526 2.83 -6.37 17.45
CA SER A 526 2.21 -7.69 17.34
C SER A 526 0.99 -7.65 16.40
N ARG A 527 0.46 -8.82 16.03
CA ARG A 527 -0.81 -8.92 15.30
C ARG A 527 -1.96 -8.33 16.12
N GLN A 528 -2.08 -8.71 17.40
CA GLN A 528 -3.16 -8.26 18.29
C GLN A 528 -3.16 -6.75 18.50
N GLN A 529 -1.99 -6.13 18.56
CA GLN A 529 -1.90 -4.67 18.71
C GLN A 529 -2.46 -3.92 17.50
N ARG A 530 -2.50 -4.54 16.32
CA ARG A 530 -2.87 -3.90 15.04
C ARG A 530 -2.19 -2.54 14.89
N TYR A 531 -2.93 -1.45 15.12
CA TYR A 531 -2.47 -0.07 15.13
C TYR A 531 -2.82 0.71 16.40
N THR A 532 -3.32 0.02 17.43
CA THR A 532 -3.82 0.62 18.67
C THR A 532 -2.73 1.15 19.61
N LYS A 533 -1.47 0.75 19.36
CA LYS A 533 -0.29 1.14 20.15
C LYS A 533 0.80 1.71 19.25
N ASP A 534 1.77 2.38 19.84
CA ASP A 534 2.98 2.80 19.14
C ASP A 534 3.84 1.59 18.77
N ALA A 535 4.65 1.73 17.72
CA ALA A 535 5.63 0.72 17.35
C ALA A 535 6.78 0.65 18.36
N ASP A 536 7.13 -0.55 18.78
CA ASP A 536 8.21 -0.87 19.71
C ASP A 536 9.56 -0.95 18.97
N TRP A 537 10.25 0.18 18.91
CA TRP A 537 11.57 0.28 18.28
C TRP A 537 12.71 -0.24 19.16
N GLU A 538 12.51 -0.34 20.47
CA GLU A 538 13.47 -1.00 21.37
C GLU A 538 13.55 -2.49 21.04
N TYR A 539 12.41 -3.14 20.81
CA TYR A 539 12.38 -4.54 20.39
C TYR A 539 12.91 -4.75 18.97
N ILE A 540 12.72 -3.77 18.06
CA ILE A 540 13.38 -3.78 16.75
C ILE A 540 14.90 -3.72 16.93
N ALA A 541 15.40 -2.87 17.83
CA ALA A 541 16.81 -2.74 18.14
C ALA A 541 17.40 -4.03 18.72
N GLU A 542 16.67 -4.73 19.59
CA GLU A 542 17.05 -6.05 20.10
C GLU A 542 17.22 -7.06 18.96
N CYS A 543 16.26 -7.11 18.03
CA CYS A 543 16.32 -8.01 16.88
C CYS A 543 17.47 -7.63 15.91
N ALA A 544 17.69 -6.34 15.66
CA ALA A 544 18.78 -5.88 14.82
C ALA A 544 20.16 -6.19 15.44
N SER A 545 20.28 -6.01 16.76
CA SER A 545 21.48 -6.37 17.53
C SER A 545 21.76 -7.86 17.48
N LEU A 546 20.73 -8.72 17.53
CA LEU A 546 20.89 -10.16 17.28
C LEU A 546 21.54 -10.43 15.91
N VAL A 547 21.08 -9.78 14.83
CA VAL A 547 21.67 -9.97 13.49
C VAL A 547 23.13 -9.54 13.47
N LYS A 548 23.47 -8.43 14.14
CA LYS A 548 24.86 -7.93 14.25
C LYS A 548 25.74 -8.86 15.08
N ASN A 549 25.24 -9.35 16.22
CA ASN A 549 25.99 -10.27 17.09
C ASN A 549 26.26 -11.59 16.38
N LEU A 550 25.26 -12.15 15.69
CA LEU A 550 25.44 -13.35 14.88
C LEU A 550 26.45 -13.14 13.74
N ARG A 551 26.58 -11.91 13.22
CA ARG A 551 27.60 -11.58 12.23
C ARG A 551 29.00 -11.56 12.86
N ALA A 552 29.16 -10.90 14.00
CA ALA A 552 30.44 -10.81 14.72
C ALA A 552 30.92 -12.18 15.24
N GLU A 553 30.03 -12.96 15.85
CA GLU A 553 30.34 -14.32 16.34
C GLU A 553 30.83 -15.22 15.20
N ARG A 554 30.34 -15.04 13.98
CA ARG A 554 30.82 -15.83 12.83
C ARG A 554 32.25 -15.45 12.42
N ASP A 555 32.57 -14.16 12.48
CA ASP A 555 33.93 -13.69 12.17
C ASP A 555 34.94 -14.13 13.24
N ASP A 556 34.48 -14.35 14.49
CA ASP A 556 35.31 -14.84 15.60
C ASP A 556 35.46 -16.38 15.65
N VAL A 557 34.46 -17.14 15.17
CA VAL A 557 34.40 -18.62 15.24
C VAL A 557 35.00 -19.29 13.98
N THR A 558 36.07 -18.72 13.42
CA THR A 558 36.73 -19.24 12.20
C THR A 558 37.50 -20.57 12.35
N ASP A 559 37.35 -21.35 13.43
CA ASP A 559 38.20 -22.56 13.63
C ASP A 559 37.57 -23.80 14.31
N THR A 560 36.34 -23.81 14.86
CA THR A 560 35.91 -25.00 15.66
C THR A 560 34.44 -25.43 15.60
N THR A 561 33.59 -24.93 14.70
CA THR A 561 32.18 -25.39 14.62
C THR A 561 31.74 -25.59 13.17
N ARG A 562 30.85 -26.57 12.95
CA ARG A 562 30.27 -26.91 11.63
C ARG A 562 29.55 -25.69 11.06
N GLU A 563 30.25 -24.90 10.25
CA GLU A 563 29.71 -23.70 9.61
C GLU A 563 28.51 -24.08 8.72
N PRO A 564 27.45 -23.25 8.67
CA PRO A 564 26.46 -23.37 7.60
C PRO A 564 27.18 -23.23 6.26
N ASP A 565 26.88 -24.14 5.32
CA ASP A 565 27.49 -24.14 3.99
C ASP A 565 27.34 -22.75 3.38
N ALA A 566 28.46 -22.10 3.01
CA ALA A 566 28.48 -20.75 2.46
C ALA A 566 27.53 -20.60 1.26
N ARG A 567 27.22 -21.72 0.59
CA ARG A 567 26.31 -21.79 -0.53
C ARG A 567 24.83 -21.59 -0.16
N ASP A 568 24.44 -21.91 1.06
CA ASP A 568 23.05 -21.82 1.55
C ASP A 568 22.74 -20.46 2.22
N LEU A 569 23.77 -19.64 2.43
CA LEU A 569 23.64 -18.27 2.93
C LEU A 569 23.03 -17.34 1.87
N PRO A 570 22.28 -16.31 2.27
CA PRO A 570 21.71 -15.35 1.33
C PRO A 570 22.77 -14.58 0.55
N ALA A 571 22.45 -14.23 -0.70
CA ALA A 571 23.21 -13.31 -1.56
C ALA A 571 23.27 -11.88 -0.99
N SER A 572 24.06 -11.73 0.06
CA SER A 572 24.27 -10.53 0.88
C SER A 572 25.75 -10.45 1.23
N ASN A 573 26.26 -9.26 1.55
CA ASN A 573 27.70 -8.99 1.64
C ASN A 573 28.47 -10.06 2.44
N ASP A 574 27.89 -10.43 3.59
CA ASP A 574 28.50 -11.35 4.54
C ASP A 574 27.65 -12.61 4.72
N GLY A 575 26.75 -12.96 3.80
CA GLY A 575 25.87 -14.13 3.97
C GLY A 575 24.88 -13.99 5.14
N MET A 576 24.52 -12.77 5.51
CA MET A 576 23.54 -12.43 6.55
C MET A 576 22.45 -11.54 5.96
N PRO A 577 21.16 -11.76 6.28
CA PRO A 577 20.09 -10.92 5.77
C PRO A 577 20.27 -9.47 6.22
N TYR A 578 19.88 -8.54 5.35
CA TYR A 578 19.63 -7.16 5.78
C TYR A 578 18.44 -7.11 6.74
N PHE A 579 18.49 -6.21 7.70
CA PHE A 579 17.44 -6.03 8.70
C PHE A 579 16.79 -4.66 8.59
N CYS A 580 15.52 -4.63 8.22
CA CYS A 580 14.75 -3.40 7.99
C CYS A 580 13.70 -3.19 9.09
N GLY A 581 13.74 -2.05 9.76
CA GLY A 581 12.76 -1.66 10.78
C GLY A 581 11.50 -1.06 10.16
N ASN A 582 10.33 -1.31 10.75
CA ASN A 582 9.06 -0.77 10.26
C ASN A 582 8.13 -0.37 11.41
N GLY A 583 7.57 0.84 11.33
CA GLY A 583 6.54 1.32 12.24
C GLY A 583 6.71 2.79 12.57
N ASP A 584 5.64 3.58 12.42
CA ASP A 584 5.52 4.94 12.95
C ASP A 584 6.62 5.95 12.60
N VAL A 585 7.29 5.77 11.46
CA VAL A 585 8.21 6.77 10.89
C VAL A 585 7.40 7.87 10.21
N LEU A 586 7.45 9.10 10.73
CA LEU A 586 6.66 10.25 10.25
C LEU A 586 7.50 11.47 9.86
N SER A 587 8.79 11.45 10.21
CA SER A 587 9.74 12.52 9.92
C SER A 587 11.13 11.96 9.62
N HIS A 588 11.98 12.79 9.02
CA HIS A 588 13.41 12.47 8.87
C HIS A 588 14.10 12.26 10.23
N VAL A 589 13.68 12.98 11.28
CA VAL A 589 14.20 12.78 12.65
C VAL A 589 13.88 11.38 13.15
N ASP A 590 12.65 10.90 12.99
CA ASP A 590 12.29 9.52 13.37
C ASP A 590 13.15 8.52 12.60
N TYR A 591 13.25 8.69 11.28
CA TYR A 591 14.07 7.83 10.42
C TYR A 591 15.52 7.77 10.90
N ASN A 592 16.16 8.92 11.08
CA ASN A 592 17.56 9.01 11.51
C ASN A 592 17.77 8.46 12.91
N ASN A 593 16.86 8.77 13.84
CA ASN A 593 16.90 8.24 15.20
C ASN A 593 16.87 6.72 15.20
N HIS A 594 16.02 6.10 14.37
CA HIS A 594 15.95 4.66 14.22
C HIS A 594 17.18 4.06 13.52
N MET A 595 17.73 4.73 12.51
CA MET A 595 18.98 4.30 11.88
C MET A 595 20.15 4.30 12.88
N GLU A 596 20.24 5.33 13.74
CA GLU A 596 21.32 5.49 14.72
C GLU A 596 21.16 4.56 15.93
N HIS A 597 19.97 4.52 16.54
CA HIS A 597 19.76 3.86 17.83
C HIS A 597 19.24 2.42 17.70
N ALA A 598 18.40 2.14 16.70
CA ALA A 598 17.91 0.77 16.50
C ALA A 598 18.89 -0.09 15.68
N GLY A 599 19.85 0.53 15.00
CA GLY A 599 20.91 -0.18 14.29
C GLY A 599 20.42 -1.02 13.11
N VAL A 600 19.28 -0.66 12.53
CA VAL A 600 18.72 -1.28 11.31
C VAL A 600 19.51 -0.85 10.06
N ASP A 601 19.45 -1.64 8.99
CA ASP A 601 20.11 -1.30 7.72
C ASP A 601 19.31 -0.27 6.90
N SER A 602 17.99 -0.20 7.11
CA SER A 602 17.09 0.80 6.54
C SER A 602 15.74 0.79 7.29
N CYS A 603 14.93 1.82 7.11
CA CYS A 603 13.55 1.84 7.60
C CYS A 603 12.52 1.75 6.46
N MET A 604 11.49 0.95 6.70
CA MET A 604 10.30 0.87 5.85
C MET A 604 9.20 1.78 6.39
N ILE A 605 8.67 2.60 5.49
CA ILE A 605 7.72 3.67 5.76
C ILE A 605 6.37 3.29 5.16
N GLY A 606 5.36 3.15 6.03
CA GLY A 606 3.99 2.84 5.63
C GLY A 606 3.11 4.08 5.60
N ARG A 607 2.24 4.22 6.61
CA ARG A 607 1.26 5.32 6.70
C ARG A 607 1.87 6.71 6.70
N GLY A 608 3.10 6.88 7.19
CA GLY A 608 3.83 8.15 7.08
C GLY A 608 3.93 8.64 5.64
N ALA A 609 4.19 7.74 4.68
CA ALA A 609 4.21 8.08 3.27
C ALA A 609 2.81 8.42 2.71
N LEU A 610 1.74 7.76 3.17
CA LEU A 610 0.37 8.09 2.75
C LEU A 610 -0.09 9.45 3.25
N VAL A 611 0.27 9.80 4.49
CA VAL A 611 -0.02 11.12 5.06
C VAL A 611 0.82 12.19 4.38
N LYS A 612 2.09 11.88 4.10
CA LYS A 612 3.10 12.82 3.64
C LYS A 612 4.08 12.15 2.66
N PRO A 613 3.80 12.10 1.34
CA PRO A 613 4.67 11.41 0.39
C PRO A 613 6.07 12.02 0.28
N TRP A 614 6.22 13.33 0.52
CA TRP A 614 7.51 14.01 0.53
C TRP A 614 8.33 13.73 1.79
N LEU A 615 7.89 12.81 2.66
CA LEU A 615 8.71 12.29 3.75
C LEU A 615 10.02 11.66 3.23
N PHE A 616 10.01 11.05 2.04
CA PHE A 616 11.25 10.57 1.42
C PHE A 616 12.20 11.72 1.06
N GLU A 617 11.66 12.86 0.61
CA GLU A 617 12.41 14.07 0.29
C GLU A 617 13.00 14.66 1.57
N GLU A 618 12.22 14.72 2.65
CA GLU A 618 12.69 15.12 3.99
C GLU A 618 13.86 14.25 4.48
N ILE A 619 13.78 12.93 4.28
CA ILE A 619 14.85 12.00 4.68
C ILE A 619 16.11 12.28 3.87
N SER A 620 15.99 12.41 2.55
CA SER A 620 17.15 12.67 1.67
C SER A 620 17.79 14.04 1.90
N SER A 621 16.98 15.05 2.24
CA SER A 621 17.43 16.42 2.51
C SER A 621 17.77 16.67 3.98
N ASN A 622 17.51 15.69 4.85
CA ASN A 622 17.71 15.73 6.29
C ASN A 622 17.12 16.98 6.96
N GLN A 623 15.92 17.37 6.56
CA GLN A 623 15.22 18.54 7.11
C GLN A 623 13.70 18.37 7.07
N TYR A 624 13.00 19.15 7.89
CA TYR A 624 11.56 19.28 7.82
C TYR A 624 11.16 20.08 6.58
N LEU A 625 10.18 19.59 5.83
CA LEU A 625 9.66 20.30 4.65
C LEU A 625 8.18 20.64 4.87
N ASP A 626 7.93 21.92 5.15
CA ASP A 626 6.58 22.45 5.31
C ASP A 626 5.99 22.89 3.97
N LYS A 627 5.59 21.91 3.16
CA LYS A 627 5.06 22.16 1.80
C LYS A 627 3.78 23.00 1.86
N SER A 628 3.74 24.05 1.06
CA SER A 628 2.59 24.93 0.91
C SER A 628 1.36 24.17 0.40
N ALA A 629 0.17 24.74 0.58
CA ALA A 629 -1.07 24.15 0.06
C ALA A 629 -1.02 23.93 -1.47
N THR A 630 -0.41 24.85 -2.20
CA THR A 630 -0.23 24.76 -3.67
C THR A 630 0.72 23.64 -4.07
N GLU A 631 1.85 23.47 -3.39
CA GLU A 631 2.76 22.34 -3.64
C GLU A 631 2.08 21.00 -3.36
N ARG A 632 1.30 20.91 -2.27
CA ARG A 632 0.52 19.72 -1.92
C ARG A 632 -0.55 19.40 -2.97
N LEU A 633 -1.23 20.43 -3.48
CA LEU A 633 -2.16 20.29 -4.60
C LEU A 633 -1.45 19.83 -5.88
N GLY A 634 -0.22 20.28 -6.13
CA GLY A 634 0.63 19.79 -7.22
C GLY A 634 0.97 18.29 -7.11
N TYR A 635 1.15 17.75 -5.90
CA TYR A 635 1.31 16.30 -5.73
C TYR A 635 0.02 15.52 -6.06
N ILE A 636 -1.15 16.09 -5.74
CA ILE A 636 -2.44 15.53 -6.14
C ILE A 636 -2.56 15.52 -7.67
N GLU A 637 -2.19 16.61 -8.32
CA GLU A 637 -2.15 16.71 -9.79
C GLU A 637 -1.27 15.60 -10.39
N LYS A 638 -0.04 15.44 -9.88
CA LYS A 638 0.88 14.38 -10.32
C LYS A 638 0.29 12.98 -10.16
N PHE A 639 -0.35 12.70 -9.02
CA PHE A 639 -1.04 11.43 -8.81
C PHE A 639 -2.14 11.21 -9.86
N VAL A 640 -2.94 12.24 -10.14
CA VAL A 640 -4.01 12.18 -11.17
C VAL A 640 -3.42 11.91 -12.55
N ARG A 641 -2.36 12.63 -12.96
CA ARG A 641 -1.69 12.41 -14.24
C ARG A 641 -1.15 10.98 -14.36
N ASN A 642 -0.47 10.50 -13.33
CA ASN A 642 0.03 9.12 -13.27
C ASN A 642 -1.11 8.09 -13.30
N GLY A 643 -2.24 8.40 -12.66
CA GLY A 643 -3.45 7.57 -12.65
C GLY A 643 -4.12 7.48 -14.01
N LEU A 644 -4.28 8.60 -14.72
CA LEU A 644 -4.82 8.63 -16.08
C LEU A 644 -3.91 7.90 -17.05
N GLU A 645 -2.59 8.02 -16.89
CA GLU A 645 -1.62 7.28 -17.70
C GLU A 645 -1.73 5.77 -17.47
N TYR A 646 -1.96 5.33 -16.23
CA TYR A 646 -2.01 3.92 -15.87
C TYR A 646 -3.37 3.24 -16.12
N TRP A 647 -4.45 3.87 -15.66
CA TRP A 647 -5.81 3.31 -15.72
C TRP A 647 -6.59 3.76 -16.97
N GLY A 648 -6.07 4.75 -17.70
CA GLY A 648 -6.68 5.30 -18.89
C GLY A 648 -7.31 6.67 -18.68
N SER A 649 -7.49 7.39 -19.78
CA SER A 649 -8.15 8.69 -19.84
C SER A 649 -9.61 8.61 -20.32
N ASP A 650 -10.15 7.41 -20.49
CA ASP A 650 -11.58 7.20 -20.76
C ASP A 650 -12.41 7.30 -19.47
N GLU A 651 -13.73 7.22 -19.58
CA GLU A 651 -14.63 7.38 -18.42
C GLU A 651 -14.35 6.37 -17.29
N ILE A 652 -13.89 5.17 -17.64
CA ILE A 652 -13.55 4.10 -16.70
C ILE A 652 -12.22 4.43 -15.99
N GLY A 653 -11.20 4.85 -16.74
CA GLY A 653 -9.91 5.24 -16.21
C GLY A 653 -9.98 6.49 -15.33
N VAL A 654 -10.77 7.49 -15.73
CA VAL A 654 -11.09 8.68 -14.91
C VAL A 654 -11.78 8.28 -13.61
N GLY A 655 -12.80 7.42 -13.66
CA GLY A 655 -13.51 6.93 -12.47
C GLY A 655 -12.60 6.13 -11.53
N THR A 656 -11.71 5.30 -12.09
CA THR A 656 -10.73 4.52 -11.33
C THR A 656 -9.71 5.42 -10.65
N THR A 657 -9.18 6.41 -11.39
CA THR A 657 -8.26 7.43 -10.86
C THR A 657 -8.91 8.20 -9.72
N ARG A 658 -10.16 8.66 -9.89
CA ARG A 658 -10.92 9.36 -8.84
C ARG A 658 -11.04 8.49 -7.59
N ARG A 659 -11.45 7.23 -7.74
CA ARG A 659 -11.61 6.31 -6.59
C ARG A 659 -10.33 6.19 -5.77
N PHE A 660 -9.19 5.93 -6.41
CA PHE A 660 -7.92 5.76 -5.67
C PHE A 660 -7.39 7.08 -5.13
N LEU A 661 -7.65 8.20 -5.81
CA LEU A 661 -7.35 9.54 -5.27
C LEU A 661 -8.13 9.79 -3.98
N LEU A 662 -9.44 9.53 -3.93
CA LEU A 662 -10.26 9.75 -2.74
C LEU A 662 -9.81 8.86 -1.56
N GLU A 663 -9.44 7.60 -1.85
CA GLU A 663 -8.85 6.74 -0.83
C GLU A 663 -7.52 7.31 -0.30
N TRP A 664 -6.67 7.92 -1.15
CA TRP A 664 -5.44 8.57 -0.70
C TRP A 664 -5.71 9.87 0.08
N LEU A 665 -6.66 10.68 -0.35
CA LEU A 665 -7.06 11.91 0.34
C LEU A 665 -7.51 11.64 1.78
N SER A 666 -8.12 10.47 2.04
CA SER A 666 -8.49 10.02 3.39
C SER A 666 -7.31 9.81 4.36
N PHE A 667 -6.08 9.71 3.83
CA PHE A 667 -4.84 9.70 4.61
C PHE A 667 -4.16 11.07 4.63
N THR A 668 -4.05 11.74 3.48
CA THR A 668 -3.32 13.02 3.40
C THR A 668 -3.99 14.13 4.20
N CYS A 669 -5.32 14.09 4.40
CA CYS A 669 -6.04 15.07 5.22
C CYS A 669 -5.62 15.06 6.70
N ARG A 670 -4.93 13.99 7.13
CA ARG A 670 -4.38 13.86 8.49
C ARG A 670 -3.07 14.63 8.66
N TYR A 671 -2.47 15.11 7.58
CA TYR A 671 -1.26 15.91 7.65
C TYR A 671 -1.58 17.27 8.27
N VAL A 672 -0.86 17.61 9.33
CA VAL A 672 -0.85 18.94 9.93
C VAL A 672 0.43 19.65 9.45
N PRO A 673 0.31 20.81 8.80
CA PRO A 673 1.48 21.60 8.40
C PRO A 673 2.42 21.88 9.57
N ILE A 674 3.71 21.83 9.32
CA ILE A 674 4.74 21.88 10.36
C ILE A 674 4.72 23.24 11.05
N GLY A 675 4.49 24.32 10.30
CA GLY A 675 4.37 25.67 10.84
C GLY A 675 3.19 25.88 11.81
N LEU A 676 2.22 24.96 11.84
CA LEU A 676 1.05 24.99 12.72
C LEU A 676 1.27 24.22 14.02
N LEU A 677 2.29 23.35 14.09
CA LEU A 677 2.58 22.57 15.28
C LEU A 677 3.34 23.40 16.32
N GLU A 678 2.99 23.25 17.60
CA GLU A 678 3.73 23.80 18.75
C GLU A 678 4.99 22.98 19.03
N HIS A 679 4.96 21.68 18.73
CA HIS A 679 6.04 20.73 19.01
C HIS A 679 6.31 19.81 17.82
N LEU A 680 7.60 19.57 17.60
CA LEU A 680 8.11 18.58 16.64
C LEU A 680 8.93 17.52 17.37
N PRO A 681 9.03 16.29 16.87
CA PRO A 681 8.29 15.73 15.71
C PRO A 681 6.81 15.45 16.02
N PRO A 682 5.94 15.37 14.99
CA PRO A 682 4.58 14.86 15.15
C PRO A 682 4.61 13.37 15.54
N LYS A 683 3.67 12.92 16.38
CA LYS A 683 3.54 11.48 16.70
C LYS A 683 2.37 10.83 15.99
N PHE A 684 2.50 9.55 15.70
CA PHE A 684 1.49 8.79 14.94
C PHE A 684 0.10 8.79 15.58
N GLY A 685 0.03 8.64 16.91
CA GLY A 685 -1.23 8.61 17.63
C GLY A 685 -1.90 9.98 17.80
N ASP A 686 -1.24 11.08 17.42
CA ASP A 686 -1.79 12.42 17.60
C ASP A 686 -2.84 12.73 16.53
N ARG A 687 -4.04 13.13 16.98
CA ARG A 687 -5.11 13.57 16.09
C ARG A 687 -5.22 15.09 16.11
N PRO A 688 -5.32 15.75 14.94
CA PRO A 688 -5.57 17.18 14.92
C PRO A 688 -6.93 17.48 15.57
N PRO A 689 -7.00 18.41 16.53
CA PRO A 689 -8.27 19.04 16.88
C PRO A 689 -8.80 19.83 15.67
N ALA A 690 -10.05 20.31 15.73
CA ALA A 690 -10.57 21.19 14.69
C ALA A 690 -9.70 22.44 14.58
N TYR A 691 -9.11 22.64 13.41
CA TYR A 691 -8.20 23.75 13.14
C TYR A 691 -8.46 24.35 11.76
N ARG A 692 -8.10 25.62 11.58
CA ARG A 692 -8.08 26.30 10.28
C ARG A 692 -6.66 26.34 9.77
N GLY A 693 -6.48 26.04 8.48
CA GLY A 693 -5.21 26.17 7.80
C GLY A 693 -4.76 27.63 7.66
N ARG A 694 -3.53 27.85 7.19
CA ARG A 694 -3.00 29.19 6.87
C ARG A 694 -3.82 29.91 5.80
N ASN A 695 -4.51 29.15 4.94
CA ASN A 695 -5.41 29.65 3.92
C ASN A 695 -6.57 28.67 3.68
N GLU A 696 -7.50 29.03 2.81
CA GLU A 696 -8.70 28.22 2.52
C GLU A 696 -8.35 26.89 1.87
N LEU A 697 -7.40 26.87 0.93
CA LEU A 697 -6.95 25.64 0.28
C LEU A 697 -6.32 24.66 1.29
N GLU A 698 -5.52 25.17 2.23
CA GLU A 698 -4.94 24.35 3.29
C GLU A 698 -6.01 23.78 4.21
N THR A 699 -7.05 24.57 4.50
CA THR A 699 -8.21 24.13 5.29
C THR A 699 -8.99 23.05 4.53
N LEU A 700 -9.18 23.21 3.22
CA LEU A 700 -9.83 22.23 2.36
C LEU A 700 -9.04 20.90 2.31
N LEU A 701 -7.73 20.97 2.14
CA LEU A 701 -6.85 19.80 2.12
C LEU A 701 -6.80 19.06 3.47
N ALA A 702 -7.04 19.77 4.58
CA ALA A 702 -7.12 19.20 5.92
C ALA A 702 -8.51 18.65 6.28
N SER A 703 -9.53 18.87 5.44
CA SER A 703 -10.90 18.47 5.74
C SER A 703 -11.03 16.95 5.84
N GLY A 704 -11.72 16.49 6.89
CA GLY A 704 -12.11 15.08 7.07
C GLY A 704 -13.39 14.69 6.33
N ASN A 705 -14.03 15.63 5.62
CA ASN A 705 -15.27 15.40 4.89
C ASN A 705 -15.00 14.87 3.48
N TYR A 706 -15.61 13.74 3.14
CA TYR A 706 -15.42 13.12 1.83
C TYR A 706 -15.99 13.95 0.67
N LYS A 707 -16.97 14.82 0.92
CA LYS A 707 -17.50 15.74 -0.09
C LYS A 707 -16.44 16.74 -0.56
N ASP A 708 -15.59 17.19 0.36
CA ASP A 708 -14.47 18.08 0.04
C ASP A 708 -13.41 17.34 -0.76
N TRP A 709 -13.18 16.05 -0.47
CA TRP A 709 -12.30 15.21 -1.27
C TRP A 709 -12.82 15.03 -2.71
N ILE A 710 -14.13 14.88 -2.87
CA ILE A 710 -14.77 14.85 -4.20
C ILE A 710 -14.51 16.18 -4.89
N ALA A 711 -14.77 17.32 -4.23
CA ALA A 711 -14.52 18.64 -4.80
C ALA A 711 -13.05 18.83 -5.26
N ILE A 712 -12.07 18.41 -4.45
CA ILE A 712 -10.65 18.40 -4.83
C ILE A 712 -10.43 17.52 -6.08
N SER A 713 -11.04 16.34 -6.14
CA SER A 713 -10.90 15.47 -7.31
C SER A 713 -11.50 16.10 -8.59
N GLU A 714 -12.56 16.89 -8.46
CA GLU A 714 -13.23 17.55 -9.59
C GLU A 714 -12.38 18.66 -10.21
N MET A 715 -11.45 19.25 -9.44
CA MET A 715 -10.47 20.22 -9.95
C MET A 715 -9.61 19.65 -11.09
N PHE A 716 -9.38 18.32 -11.11
CA PHE A 716 -8.52 17.67 -12.09
C PHE A 716 -9.26 16.71 -13.03
N LEU A 717 -10.30 16.04 -12.53
CA LEU A 717 -11.03 14.99 -13.24
C LEU A 717 -12.42 15.43 -13.73
N GLY A 718 -12.74 16.72 -13.55
CA GLY A 718 -14.07 17.29 -13.80
C GLY A 718 -15.13 16.72 -12.86
N LYS A 719 -16.38 17.16 -13.06
CA LYS A 719 -17.52 16.76 -12.21
C LYS A 719 -17.67 15.24 -12.13
N ALA A 720 -17.86 14.75 -10.91
CA ALA A 720 -18.16 13.35 -10.67
C ALA A 720 -19.43 12.94 -11.44
N HIS A 721 -19.48 11.67 -11.86
CA HIS A 721 -20.67 11.13 -12.49
C HIS A 721 -21.82 11.12 -11.47
N GLU A 722 -23.08 11.33 -11.87
CA GLU A 722 -24.23 11.36 -10.94
C GLU A 722 -24.35 10.07 -10.09
N ASN A 723 -24.13 8.93 -10.73
CA ASN A 723 -24.07 7.61 -10.08
C ASN A 723 -22.77 7.32 -9.30
N PHE A 724 -21.80 8.24 -9.27
CA PHE A 724 -20.57 8.04 -8.50
C PHE A 724 -20.86 8.23 -7.02
N ASN A 725 -20.60 7.19 -6.24
CA ASN A 725 -20.72 7.26 -4.80
C ASN A 725 -19.37 6.89 -4.18
N PHE A 726 -18.91 7.71 -3.23
CA PHE A 726 -17.73 7.38 -2.45
C PHE A 726 -18.09 7.27 -0.99
N GLN A 727 -17.93 6.06 -0.46
CA GLN A 727 -18.00 5.81 0.97
C GLN A 727 -16.58 5.56 1.48
N PRO A 728 -16.04 6.46 2.32
CA PRO A 728 -14.74 6.27 2.94
C PRO A 728 -14.66 4.91 3.63
N LYS A 729 -13.50 4.24 3.51
CA LYS A 729 -13.28 2.92 4.12
C LYS A 729 -13.40 2.97 5.64
N HIS A 730 -12.96 4.07 6.22
CA HIS A 730 -13.18 4.43 7.61
C HIS A 730 -14.53 5.12 7.69
N LYS A 731 -15.41 4.71 8.61
CA LYS A 731 -16.45 5.65 9.06
C LYS A 731 -15.72 6.78 9.77
N SER A 732 -15.18 7.76 9.04
CA SER A 732 -15.16 9.10 9.58
C SER A 732 -16.61 9.39 9.95
N ASN A 733 -16.87 9.96 11.12
CA ASN A 733 -18.18 10.53 11.42
C ASN A 733 -18.38 11.73 10.46
N SER A 734 -18.52 11.45 9.17
CA SER A 734 -18.96 12.40 8.16
C SER A 734 -20.44 12.55 8.40
N TYR A 735 -20.79 13.55 9.21
CA TYR A 735 -22.17 13.98 9.33
C TYR A 735 -22.69 14.28 7.93
N GLU A 736 -23.74 13.58 7.51
CA GLU A 736 -24.70 14.19 6.61
C GLU A 736 -25.28 15.35 7.43
N ILE A 737 -24.76 16.56 7.20
CA ILE A 737 -25.56 17.74 7.46
C ILE A 737 -26.68 17.63 6.41
N GLN A 738 -27.75 16.92 6.77
CA GLN A 738 -29.04 17.23 6.21
C GLN A 738 -29.26 18.68 6.60
N ALA A 739 -29.19 19.55 5.59
CA ALA A 739 -29.80 20.86 5.71
C ALA A 739 -31.31 20.61 5.84
N GLU A 740 -31.75 20.22 7.03
CA GLU A 740 -33.13 20.43 7.44
C GLU A 740 -33.23 21.92 7.75
N GLY A 741 -34.09 22.59 6.97
CA GLY A 741 -34.20 24.04 6.91
C GLY A 741 -34.82 24.69 8.13
#